data_AF-A0A2E3FMC1-F1
#
_entry.id   AF-A0A2E3FMC1-F1
#
_cell.length_a   1.000
_cell.length_b   1.000
_cell.length_c   1.000
_cell.angle_alpha   90.00
_cell.angle_beta   90.00
_cell.angle_gamma   90.00
#
_symmetry.space_group_name_H-M   'P 1'
#
loop_
_entity.id
_entity.type
_entity.pdbx_description
1 polymer ?
#
loop_
_entity_poly.entity_id
_entity_poly.type
_entity_poly.pdbx_seq_one_letter_code
_entity_poly.pdbx_strand_id
1 'polypeptide(L)'
;MQGRLSLISLCIISILIAGCIQPDEQNWGGVGDYQVTGEWFSVELESKIDYYQDGENVTWSVESTTVSESINTFGGNVVGILLEVNYLTEDETANPGLCLGIEGNVADTISATANKGLWSLSQSGTNPGSHVVNLTWHNNSILENVNISGLSEKEIYHQLAFGEESRGTYNISLQVDAEAFDGPTCTHTDEGEDVETIVSLLILDFTITSQGEETQDVTALGAGDGEISLLLFTPWFVAIFALVGYISINKTRFQLDMLLEEDDLETNDDVVVGIIVEEQTTEDGNSLVESYRSRVLTLCALYVAQGIPWGFMTVTFVTYLALEGVGAGKLALLLTLGTLPWSIKFLWGPVIDRFQYREMGRRRPWILAAQTGMVIFLSAILFVPDPASNVLLVSIMFCVYNIFTSLQDVATDALAVDILQPNEIEQVNSYMFTSKSIGGIIGGAGLGSVINILGIKGAIALQIPILVVIMLVPIFMTERPGEKRFPWSESKIIVVDEAREQPNFKTIFTNIKTALNIKAAQLGVLLSLTVSLSFFLIPVLPLLFVRELGWTEEQFNQTKGGVILIVTMLGYLVGGILGKKIGGKATIIYAAIGTALTTTIWGLTEGLWSEGIFMMTVWSVRTFGWAVVMVNTYSLMMKVTWGEVGGTQFTGYMAMMNLSAIIGYQLAEPFASRFDYPTLFVLAAVFETLVVLAVMFIDPDQTRRELGSI
;
A
#
# COMPACT_ATOMS: atom_id res chain seq x y z
N MET A 1 -33.93 -8.40 11.83
CA MET A 1 -33.29 -9.68 11.44
C MET A 1 -32.43 -9.58 10.17
N GLN A 2 -32.58 -8.55 9.33
CA GLN A 2 -31.78 -8.34 8.10
C GLN A 2 -30.31 -7.90 8.32
N GLY A 3 -29.95 -7.31 9.47
CA GLY A 3 -28.57 -6.85 9.74
C GLY A 3 -27.54 -7.95 10.02
N ARG A 4 -27.98 -9.16 10.43
CA ARG A 4 -27.08 -10.29 10.72
C ARG A 4 -26.66 -11.08 9.48
N LEU A 5 -27.43 -11.00 8.38
CA LEU A 5 -27.05 -11.67 7.13
C LEU A 5 -25.90 -10.96 6.40
N SER A 6 -25.79 -9.64 6.51
CA SER A 6 -24.74 -8.87 5.82
C SER A 6 -23.34 -9.16 6.35
N LEU A 7 -23.17 -9.22 7.68
CA LEU A 7 -21.87 -9.50 8.31
C LEU A 7 -21.39 -10.94 8.07
N ILE A 8 -22.31 -11.90 8.10
CA ILE A 8 -22.01 -13.32 7.83
C ILE A 8 -21.69 -13.52 6.35
N SER A 9 -22.39 -12.82 5.45
CA SER A 9 -22.08 -12.87 4.02
C SER A 9 -20.72 -12.25 3.70
N LEU A 10 -20.30 -11.21 4.42
CA LEU A 10 -18.96 -10.60 4.26
C LEU A 10 -17.86 -11.57 4.69
N CYS A 11 -18.02 -12.24 5.84
CA CYS A 11 -17.06 -13.27 6.30
C CYS A 11 -17.00 -14.46 5.33
N ILE A 12 -18.12 -14.89 4.76
CA ILE A 12 -18.17 -16.02 3.82
C ILE A 12 -17.47 -15.67 2.50
N ILE A 13 -17.58 -14.43 2.01
CA ILE A 13 -16.88 -13.98 0.79
C ILE A 13 -15.37 -13.88 1.03
N SER A 14 -14.93 -13.42 2.21
CA SER A 14 -13.49 -13.37 2.56
C SER A 14 -12.87 -14.77 2.68
N ILE A 15 -13.64 -15.77 3.12
CA ILE A 15 -13.18 -17.17 3.24
C ILE A 15 -13.04 -17.84 1.87
N LEU A 16 -13.87 -17.47 0.88
CA LEU A 16 -13.87 -18.11 -0.45
C LEU A 16 -12.71 -17.71 -1.36
N ILE A 17 -11.98 -16.63 -1.06
CA ILE A 17 -10.88 -16.12 -1.90
C ILE A 17 -9.49 -16.47 -1.33
N ALA A 18 -9.39 -16.78 -0.02
CA ALA A 18 -8.14 -17.16 0.64
C ALA A 18 -7.57 -18.52 0.17
N GLY A 19 -8.36 -19.32 -0.56
CA GLY A 19 -8.00 -20.70 -0.94
C GLY A 19 -7.17 -20.86 -2.22
N CYS A 20 -6.70 -19.78 -2.87
CA CYS A 20 -6.03 -19.87 -4.18
C CYS A 20 -4.68 -19.15 -4.28
N ILE A 21 -3.87 -19.11 -3.22
CA ILE A 21 -2.51 -18.56 -3.32
C ILE A 21 -1.52 -19.64 -2.85
N GLN A 22 -0.90 -20.32 -3.81
CA GLN A 22 0.25 -21.18 -3.57
C GLN A 22 1.45 -20.32 -3.11
N PRO A 23 2.25 -20.76 -2.14
CA PRO A 23 3.54 -20.15 -1.88
C PRO A 23 4.57 -20.69 -2.89
N ASP A 24 5.47 -19.80 -3.29
CA ASP A 24 6.88 -20.04 -3.67
C ASP A 24 7.26 -19.35 -4.99
N GLU A 25 7.76 -18.12 -4.86
CA GLU A 25 8.95 -17.65 -5.59
C GLU A 25 9.50 -16.41 -4.85
N GLN A 26 10.73 -16.52 -4.33
CA GLN A 26 11.46 -15.42 -3.70
C GLN A 26 11.71 -14.33 -4.76
N ASN A 27 11.26 -13.10 -4.53
CA ASN A 27 11.49 -11.98 -5.47
C ASN A 27 12.91 -11.45 -5.30
N TRP A 28 13.67 -11.45 -6.39
CA TRP A 28 15.06 -11.01 -6.45
C TRP A 28 15.15 -9.63 -7.10
N GLY A 29 16.10 -8.79 -6.66
CA GLY A 29 16.45 -7.55 -7.34
C GLY A 29 16.91 -7.77 -8.79
N GLY A 30 16.61 -6.79 -9.66
CA GLY A 30 16.94 -6.80 -11.08
C GLY A 30 18.45 -6.69 -11.37
N VAL A 31 18.84 -6.50 -12.63
CA VAL A 31 20.25 -6.30 -12.99
C VAL A 31 20.70 -4.90 -12.58
N GLY A 32 21.76 -4.79 -11.78
CA GLY A 32 22.21 -3.53 -11.19
C GLY A 32 23.67 -3.57 -10.74
N ASP A 33 24.12 -2.48 -10.10
CA ASP A 33 25.40 -2.43 -9.41
C ASP A 33 25.20 -2.92 -7.98
N TYR A 34 25.93 -3.94 -7.57
CA TYR A 34 25.80 -4.59 -6.28
C TYR A 34 27.14 -4.65 -5.55
N GLN A 35 27.09 -4.55 -4.23
CA GLN A 35 28.21 -4.77 -3.33
C GLN A 35 27.88 -5.96 -2.43
N VAL A 36 28.78 -6.94 -2.39
CA VAL A 36 28.66 -8.14 -1.57
C VAL A 36 29.64 -8.02 -0.40
N THR A 37 29.13 -8.12 0.82
CA THR A 37 29.94 -8.23 2.03
C THR A 37 29.69 -9.59 2.65
N GLY A 38 30.76 -10.33 2.95
CA GLY A 38 30.66 -11.66 3.55
C GLY A 38 31.68 -11.91 4.66
N GLU A 39 31.26 -12.62 5.70
CA GLU A 39 32.09 -13.12 6.80
C GLU A 39 32.22 -14.65 6.72
N TRP A 40 33.43 -15.13 7.02
CA TRP A 40 33.78 -16.54 6.93
C TRP A 40 33.75 -17.20 8.30
N PHE A 41 33.07 -18.34 8.40
CA PHE A 41 33.01 -19.16 9.61
C PHE A 41 33.43 -20.59 9.30
N SER A 42 34.16 -21.21 10.23
CA SER A 42 34.55 -22.63 10.17
C SER A 42 33.90 -23.39 11.33
N VAL A 43 33.20 -24.47 11.02
CA VAL A 43 32.57 -25.35 12.04
C VAL A 43 33.16 -26.74 11.92
N GLU A 44 33.81 -27.20 12.98
CA GLU A 44 34.38 -28.55 13.07
C GLU A 44 33.26 -29.60 13.08
N LEU A 45 33.37 -30.60 12.20
CA LEU A 45 32.47 -31.74 12.10
C LEU A 45 32.99 -32.95 12.87
N GLU A 46 34.27 -33.27 12.65
CA GLU A 46 34.91 -34.47 13.15
C GLU A 46 36.42 -34.25 13.28
N SER A 47 37.00 -34.77 14.36
CA SER A 47 38.44 -34.88 14.56
C SER A 47 38.76 -36.32 14.96
N LYS A 48 39.73 -36.93 14.28
CA LYS A 48 40.08 -38.34 14.42
C LYS A 48 41.59 -38.56 14.24
N ILE A 49 42.14 -39.48 15.02
CA ILE A 49 43.49 -40.04 14.83
C ILE A 49 43.32 -41.52 14.52
N ASP A 50 43.91 -42.00 13.43
CA ASP A 50 43.89 -43.42 13.06
C ASP A 50 45.19 -43.85 12.40
N TYR A 51 45.45 -45.16 12.42
CA TYR A 51 46.60 -45.77 11.77
C TYR A 51 46.21 -46.25 10.36
N TYR A 52 46.96 -45.83 9.34
CA TYR A 52 46.67 -46.16 7.94
C TYR A 52 47.77 -47.05 7.37
N GLN A 53 47.39 -48.24 6.88
CA GLN A 53 48.34 -49.21 6.33
C GLN A 53 48.88 -48.78 4.95
N ASP A 54 50.12 -49.19 4.65
CA ASP A 54 50.76 -48.92 3.37
C ASP A 54 49.91 -49.36 2.17
N GLY A 55 49.70 -48.43 1.23
CA GLY A 55 48.98 -48.65 -0.01
C GLY A 55 47.46 -48.83 0.13
N GLU A 56 46.90 -48.79 1.35
CA GLU A 56 45.46 -48.89 1.58
C GLU A 56 44.78 -47.53 1.40
N ASN A 57 43.71 -47.50 0.59
CA ASN A 57 42.87 -46.31 0.45
C ASN A 57 41.64 -46.44 1.36
N VAL A 58 41.68 -45.75 2.50
CA VAL A 58 40.61 -45.77 3.50
C VAL A 58 39.62 -44.64 3.21
N THR A 59 38.35 -45.00 3.06
CA THR A 59 37.27 -44.04 2.78
C THR A 59 36.22 -44.03 3.88
N TRP A 60 35.81 -42.85 4.33
CA TRP A 60 34.69 -42.67 5.26
C TRP A 60 33.84 -41.46 4.90
N SER A 61 32.70 -41.33 5.57
CA SER A 61 31.71 -40.29 5.28
C SER A 61 31.34 -39.50 6.53
N VAL A 62 31.23 -38.18 6.39
CA VAL A 62 30.81 -37.26 7.45
C VAL A 62 29.52 -36.57 7.03
N GLU A 63 28.58 -36.33 7.96
CA GLU A 63 27.29 -35.70 7.67
C GLU A 63 27.17 -34.30 8.29
N SER A 64 26.68 -33.30 7.54
CA SER A 64 26.42 -31.96 8.08
C SER A 64 25.21 -31.88 9.03
N THR A 65 24.42 -32.95 9.15
CA THR A 65 23.23 -33.01 10.01
C THR A 65 23.57 -32.87 11.49
N THR A 66 24.79 -33.24 11.88
CA THR A 66 25.29 -33.16 13.26
C THR A 66 25.51 -31.73 13.75
N VAL A 67 25.71 -30.76 12.84
CA VAL A 67 26.01 -29.36 13.15
C VAL A 67 25.00 -28.37 12.55
N SER A 68 23.78 -28.84 12.25
CA SER A 68 22.75 -28.03 11.57
C SER A 68 22.36 -26.76 12.32
N GLU A 69 22.39 -26.78 13.65
CA GLU A 69 22.09 -25.60 14.48
C GLU A 69 23.17 -24.51 14.35
N SER A 70 24.45 -24.92 14.32
CA SER A 70 25.58 -24.02 14.07
C SER A 70 25.56 -23.48 12.64
N ILE A 71 25.21 -24.31 11.66
CA ILE A 71 25.09 -23.88 10.25
C ILE A 71 24.03 -22.77 10.10
N ASN A 72 22.86 -22.96 10.70
CA ASN A 72 21.77 -21.98 10.61
C ASN A 72 22.08 -20.68 11.38
N THR A 73 22.94 -20.73 12.40
CA THR A 73 23.37 -19.54 13.15
C THR A 73 24.27 -18.62 12.31
N PHE A 74 25.05 -19.19 11.37
CA PHE A 74 26.03 -18.46 10.55
C PHE A 74 25.54 -18.21 9.11
N GLY A 75 24.26 -17.85 8.93
CA GLY A 75 23.71 -17.51 7.61
C GLY A 75 23.33 -18.69 6.71
N GLY A 76 23.64 -19.94 7.10
CA GLY A 76 23.10 -21.15 6.49
C GLY A 76 23.73 -21.61 5.16
N ASN A 77 24.64 -20.83 4.57
CA ASN A 77 25.26 -21.14 3.27
C ASN A 77 26.59 -21.87 3.46
N VAL A 78 26.61 -23.18 3.21
CA VAL A 78 27.84 -23.97 3.21
C VAL A 78 28.52 -23.83 1.84
N VAL A 79 29.76 -23.35 1.83
CA VAL A 79 30.49 -22.97 0.61
C VAL A 79 31.79 -23.76 0.39
N GLY A 80 32.15 -24.62 1.34
CA GLY A 80 33.32 -25.47 1.25
C GLY A 80 33.47 -26.47 2.41
N ILE A 81 34.44 -27.37 2.26
CA ILE A 81 34.94 -28.27 3.29
C ILE A 81 36.46 -28.11 3.39
N LEU A 82 36.94 -28.04 4.63
CA LEU A 82 38.34 -27.94 4.99
C LEU A 82 38.74 -29.24 5.69
N LEU A 83 39.70 -29.95 5.11
CA LEU A 83 40.29 -31.15 5.71
C LEU A 83 41.76 -30.87 6.01
N GLU A 84 42.08 -30.80 7.31
CA GLU A 84 43.45 -30.68 7.80
C GLU A 84 43.97 -32.06 8.14
N VAL A 85 45.18 -32.37 7.65
CA VAL A 85 45.83 -33.68 7.82
C VAL A 85 47.20 -33.45 8.42
N ASN A 86 47.40 -33.95 9.63
CA ASN A 86 48.64 -33.81 10.40
C ASN A 86 49.30 -35.19 10.59
N TYR A 87 50.60 -35.25 10.32
CA TYR A 87 51.44 -36.45 10.45
C TYR A 87 52.75 -36.01 11.11
N LEU A 88 52.80 -36.10 12.44
CA LEU A 88 53.80 -35.41 13.27
C LEU A 88 55.10 -36.19 13.40
N THR A 89 55.07 -37.48 13.11
CA THR A 89 56.17 -38.42 13.26
C THR A 89 56.45 -39.09 11.93
N GLU A 90 57.54 -39.83 11.93
CA GLU A 90 58.01 -40.65 10.82
C GLU A 90 58.68 -41.85 11.51
N ASP A 91 58.22 -43.07 11.25
CA ASP A 91 58.68 -44.26 11.96
C ASP A 91 58.94 -45.48 11.08
N GLU A 92 60.21 -45.83 10.94
CA GLU A 92 60.63 -47.06 10.27
C GLU A 92 61.10 -48.14 11.27
N THR A 93 60.79 -49.41 11.00
CA THR A 93 61.27 -50.56 11.78
C THR A 93 62.45 -51.25 11.10
N ALA A 94 63.63 -51.25 11.74
CA ALA A 94 64.81 -51.91 11.18
C ALA A 94 64.68 -53.45 11.11
N ASN A 95 64.93 -54.04 9.93
CA ASN A 95 64.93 -55.49 9.76
C ASN A 95 66.19 -56.16 10.35
N PRO A 96 66.17 -57.48 10.60
CA PRO A 96 67.35 -58.22 11.05
C PRO A 96 68.54 -58.11 10.07
N GLY A 97 69.53 -57.29 10.41
CA GLY A 97 70.69 -56.96 9.56
C GLY A 97 71.78 -56.18 10.33
N LEU A 98 72.73 -55.58 9.61
CA LEU A 98 73.82 -54.76 10.18
C LEU A 98 73.38 -53.28 10.33
N CYS A 99 72.19 -53.05 10.89
CA CYS A 99 71.63 -51.72 11.11
C CYS A 99 72.28 -51.07 12.35
N LEU A 100 72.87 -49.87 12.20
CA LEU A 100 73.65 -49.20 13.24
C LEU A 100 72.83 -48.16 14.03
N GLY A 101 71.58 -47.91 13.65
CA GLY A 101 70.69 -46.93 14.27
C GLY A 101 71.09 -45.47 13.95
N ILE A 102 71.83 -45.27 12.86
CA ILE A 102 72.26 -43.97 12.34
C ILE A 102 71.69 -43.71 10.93
N GLU A 103 71.05 -44.72 10.35
CA GLU A 103 70.23 -44.63 9.15
C GLU A 103 69.02 -43.74 9.44
N GLY A 104 68.76 -42.76 8.58
CA GLY A 104 67.62 -41.85 8.74
C GLY A 104 66.40 -42.43 8.04
N ASN A 105 65.23 -42.26 8.65
CA ASN A 105 63.97 -42.64 8.03
C ASN A 105 63.76 -41.86 6.72
N VAL A 106 63.19 -42.52 5.73
CA VAL A 106 62.66 -41.93 4.52
C VAL A 106 61.30 -41.31 4.86
N ALA A 107 60.82 -40.37 4.05
CA ALA A 107 59.55 -39.71 4.30
C ALA A 107 58.47 -40.33 3.40
N ASP A 108 57.33 -40.67 4.00
CA ASP A 108 56.15 -41.18 3.33
C ASP A 108 55.35 -40.11 2.62
N THR A 109 54.52 -40.54 1.67
CA THR A 109 53.58 -39.65 0.98
C THR A 109 52.16 -39.91 1.45
N ILE A 110 51.58 -38.94 2.15
CA ILE A 110 50.19 -38.97 2.60
C ILE A 110 49.34 -38.19 1.60
N SER A 111 48.36 -38.86 0.99
CA SER A 111 47.41 -38.28 0.02
C SER A 111 45.99 -38.29 0.58
N ALA A 112 45.37 -37.11 0.68
CA ALA A 112 44.00 -36.96 1.14
C ALA A 112 43.11 -36.35 0.07
N THR A 113 41.86 -36.83 -0.03
CA THR A 113 40.88 -36.35 -0.99
C THR A 113 39.55 -36.09 -0.29
N ALA A 114 38.99 -34.90 -0.49
CA ALA A 114 37.64 -34.55 -0.08
C ALA A 114 36.71 -34.56 -1.30
N ASN A 115 35.52 -35.14 -1.15
CA ASN A 115 34.53 -35.26 -2.22
C ASN A 115 33.11 -34.95 -1.74
N LYS A 116 32.42 -34.09 -2.50
CA LYS A 116 31.00 -33.76 -2.35
C LYS A 116 30.33 -33.72 -3.72
N GLY A 117 29.62 -34.79 -4.08
CA GLY A 117 28.89 -34.85 -5.35
C GLY A 117 29.82 -34.74 -6.57
N LEU A 118 29.81 -33.56 -7.22
CA LEU A 118 30.68 -33.25 -8.37
C LEU A 118 31.99 -32.54 -7.98
N TRP A 119 32.11 -32.07 -6.73
CA TRP A 119 33.28 -31.35 -6.24
C TRP A 119 34.25 -32.32 -5.60
N SER A 120 35.49 -32.37 -6.10
CA SER A 120 36.54 -33.20 -5.53
C SER A 120 37.89 -32.50 -5.62
N LEU A 121 38.65 -32.53 -4.54
CA LEU A 121 40.02 -32.02 -4.46
C LEU A 121 40.89 -33.03 -3.73
N SER A 122 42.06 -33.28 -4.29
CA SER A 122 43.07 -34.19 -3.74
C SER A 122 44.36 -33.42 -3.55
N GLN A 123 45.01 -33.59 -2.41
CA GLN A 123 46.31 -33.01 -2.09
C GLN A 123 47.15 -34.04 -1.36
N SER A 124 48.48 -33.90 -1.49
CA SER A 124 49.42 -34.75 -0.80
C SER A 124 50.49 -33.92 -0.09
N GLY A 125 51.13 -34.54 0.89
CA GLY A 125 52.31 -34.02 1.57
C GLY A 125 53.15 -35.15 2.13
N THR A 126 54.31 -34.80 2.69
CA THR A 126 55.28 -35.77 3.21
C THR A 126 55.54 -35.54 4.69
N ASN A 127 55.59 -36.59 5.48
CA ASN A 127 55.92 -36.57 6.91
C ASN A 127 57.42 -36.30 7.18
N PRO A 128 57.75 -35.75 8.37
CA PRO A 128 56.84 -35.11 9.31
C PRO A 128 56.33 -33.75 8.80
N GLY A 129 55.03 -33.47 8.95
CA GLY A 129 54.41 -32.24 8.48
C GLY A 129 52.88 -32.22 8.57
N SER A 130 52.27 -31.32 7.81
CA SER A 130 50.83 -31.29 7.62
C SER A 130 50.47 -30.68 6.26
N HIS A 131 49.28 -31.01 5.77
CA HIS A 131 48.69 -30.35 4.61
C HIS A 131 47.19 -30.16 4.79
N VAL A 132 46.61 -29.27 3.97
CA VAL A 132 45.21 -28.88 4.06
C VAL A 132 44.54 -28.99 2.71
N VAL A 133 43.50 -29.81 2.61
CA VAL A 133 42.62 -29.90 1.44
C VAL A 133 41.48 -28.89 1.63
N ASN A 134 41.57 -27.75 0.95
CA ASN A 134 40.55 -26.70 0.99
C ASN A 134 39.65 -26.75 -0.25
N LEU A 135 38.54 -27.49 -0.17
CA LEU A 135 37.60 -27.65 -1.27
C LEU A 135 36.46 -26.63 -1.13
N THR A 136 36.44 -25.61 -1.99
CA THR A 136 35.35 -24.62 -2.07
C THR A 136 34.64 -24.67 -3.42
N TRP A 137 33.35 -24.33 -3.46
CA TRP A 137 32.52 -24.39 -4.67
C TRP A 137 31.82 -23.07 -5.04
N HIS A 138 32.09 -22.00 -4.31
CA HIS A 138 31.58 -20.65 -4.59
C HIS A 138 32.49 -19.89 -5.57
N ASN A 139 31.96 -18.83 -6.18
CA ASN A 139 32.75 -17.97 -7.08
C ASN A 139 33.55 -16.93 -6.29
N ASN A 140 34.85 -17.20 -6.03
CA ASN A 140 35.72 -16.31 -5.26
C ASN A 140 35.83 -14.87 -5.85
N SER A 141 35.71 -14.72 -7.17
CA SER A 141 35.84 -13.40 -7.84
C SER A 141 34.74 -12.41 -7.47
N ILE A 142 33.58 -12.90 -7.02
CA ILE A 142 32.44 -12.07 -6.58
C ILE A 142 32.69 -11.49 -5.18
N LEU A 143 33.42 -12.20 -4.33
CA LEU A 143 33.73 -11.76 -2.96
C LEU A 143 34.96 -10.83 -2.90
N GLU A 144 35.86 -10.92 -3.87
CA GLU A 144 37.06 -10.07 -3.95
C GLU A 144 36.79 -8.70 -4.61
N ASN A 145 35.72 -8.58 -5.39
CA ASN A 145 35.37 -7.35 -6.10
C ASN A 145 34.47 -6.44 -5.25
N VAL A 146 34.90 -5.20 -5.03
CA VAL A 146 34.16 -4.20 -4.24
C VAL A 146 32.84 -3.79 -4.92
N ASN A 147 32.78 -3.83 -6.26
CA ASN A 147 31.58 -3.48 -7.04
C ASN A 147 31.33 -4.53 -8.14
N ILE A 148 30.16 -5.14 -8.13
CA ILE A 148 29.68 -6.09 -9.15
C ILE A 148 28.68 -5.36 -10.02
N SER A 149 28.90 -5.34 -11.34
CA SER A 149 27.99 -4.69 -12.30
C SER A 149 27.51 -5.69 -13.35
N GLY A 150 26.25 -5.57 -13.76
CA GLY A 150 25.70 -6.35 -14.87
C GLY A 150 25.18 -7.75 -14.54
N LEU A 151 25.07 -8.09 -13.25
CA LEU A 151 24.38 -9.29 -12.75
C LEU A 151 23.13 -8.90 -11.96
N SER A 152 22.13 -9.77 -11.94
CA SER A 152 20.97 -9.65 -11.05
C SER A 152 21.27 -10.19 -9.65
N GLU A 153 20.51 -9.74 -8.65
CA GLU A 153 20.66 -10.22 -7.27
C GLU A 153 20.52 -11.75 -7.19
N LYS A 154 19.61 -12.32 -8.00
CA LYS A 154 19.42 -13.77 -8.14
C LYS A 154 20.67 -14.48 -8.64
N GLU A 155 21.31 -13.93 -9.66
CA GLU A 155 22.51 -14.52 -10.27
C GLU A 155 23.73 -14.41 -9.36
N ILE A 156 23.81 -13.36 -8.54
CA ILE A 156 24.85 -13.21 -7.51
C ILE A 156 24.62 -14.25 -6.40
N TYR A 157 23.39 -14.37 -5.92
CA TYR A 157 23.05 -15.34 -4.87
C TYR A 157 23.32 -16.79 -5.32
N HIS A 158 22.88 -17.19 -6.53
CA HIS A 158 23.13 -18.55 -7.02
C HIS A 158 24.61 -18.88 -7.26
N GLN A 159 25.50 -17.89 -7.32
CA GLN A 159 26.94 -18.11 -7.42
C GLN A 159 27.64 -18.23 -6.06
N LEU A 160 26.94 -17.91 -4.97
CA LEU A 160 27.46 -17.94 -3.60
C LEU A 160 26.75 -18.97 -2.71
N ALA A 161 25.43 -19.15 -2.88
CA ALA A 161 24.60 -20.05 -2.08
C ALA A 161 24.08 -21.23 -2.93
N PHE A 162 24.41 -22.44 -2.50
CA PHE A 162 24.08 -23.70 -3.18
C PHE A 162 22.98 -24.49 -2.46
N GLY A 163 22.28 -23.86 -1.51
CA GLY A 163 21.09 -24.42 -0.84
C GLY A 163 21.30 -25.83 -0.26
N GLU A 164 20.28 -26.69 -0.39
CA GLU A 164 20.30 -28.07 0.11
C GLU A 164 21.36 -28.97 -0.57
N GLU A 165 21.84 -28.64 -1.78
CA GLU A 165 22.88 -29.43 -2.47
C GLU A 165 24.23 -29.36 -1.76
N SER A 166 24.49 -28.26 -1.04
CA SER A 166 25.67 -28.10 -0.21
C SER A 166 25.61 -28.91 1.08
N ARG A 167 24.43 -29.35 1.53
CA ARG A 167 24.21 -30.06 2.80
C ARG A 167 24.17 -31.58 2.60
N GLY A 168 24.30 -32.35 3.67
CA GLY A 168 24.26 -33.82 3.67
C GLY A 168 25.64 -34.46 3.85
N THR A 169 25.91 -35.53 3.11
CA THR A 169 27.11 -36.38 3.29
C THR A 169 28.32 -35.87 2.49
N TYR A 170 29.51 -35.95 3.07
CA TYR A 170 30.81 -35.68 2.47
C TYR A 170 31.67 -36.93 2.57
N ASN A 171 32.35 -37.30 1.48
CA ASN A 171 33.19 -38.48 1.44
C ASN A 171 34.66 -38.05 1.48
N ILE A 172 35.42 -38.65 2.39
CA ILE A 172 36.84 -38.39 2.57
C ILE A 172 37.57 -39.69 2.30
N SER A 173 38.69 -39.61 1.58
CA SER A 173 39.57 -40.74 1.36
C SER A 173 41.01 -40.36 1.66
N LEU A 174 41.71 -41.22 2.36
CA LEU A 174 43.11 -41.04 2.72
C LEU A 174 43.91 -42.29 2.34
N GLN A 175 45.08 -42.08 1.78
CA GLN A 175 46.03 -43.12 1.41
C GLN A 175 47.42 -42.71 1.88
N VAL A 176 48.12 -43.65 2.51
CA VAL A 176 49.53 -43.54 2.86
C VAL A 176 50.31 -44.42 1.88
N ASP A 177 51.35 -43.86 1.27
CA ASP A 177 52.35 -44.57 0.47
C ASP A 177 53.65 -44.52 1.27
N ALA A 178 53.91 -45.62 1.97
CA ALA A 178 55.01 -45.74 2.92
C ALA A 178 56.30 -46.13 2.19
N GLU A 179 57.37 -45.38 2.42
CA GLU A 179 58.69 -45.66 1.85
C GLU A 179 59.67 -45.98 2.96
N ALA A 180 60.29 -47.17 2.90
CA ALA A 180 61.30 -47.56 3.88
C ALA A 180 62.72 -47.43 3.32
N PHE A 181 63.68 -47.11 4.20
CA PHE A 181 65.11 -47.11 3.86
C PHE A 181 65.61 -48.47 3.30
N ASP A 182 66.10 -48.47 2.06
CA ASP A 182 66.73 -49.64 1.41
C ASP A 182 68.23 -49.41 1.13
N GLY A 183 69.08 -50.08 1.92
CA GLY A 183 70.53 -49.99 1.85
C GLY A 183 71.24 -51.34 1.65
N PRO A 184 72.51 -51.34 1.20
CA PRO A 184 73.24 -52.57 0.85
C PRO A 184 73.53 -53.53 2.03
N THR A 185 73.42 -53.07 3.28
CA THR A 185 73.68 -53.87 4.50
C THR A 185 72.58 -53.80 5.57
N CYS A 186 71.57 -52.95 5.36
CA CYS A 186 70.45 -52.71 6.27
C CYS A 186 69.25 -52.27 5.43
N THR A 187 68.09 -52.82 5.75
CA THR A 187 66.80 -52.48 5.15
C THR A 187 65.82 -52.25 6.28
N HIS A 188 64.99 -51.23 6.20
CA HIS A 188 63.90 -51.04 7.14
C HIS A 188 62.60 -51.57 6.54
N THR A 189 61.58 -51.72 7.37
CA THR A 189 60.21 -51.96 6.97
C THR A 189 59.37 -50.84 7.56
N ASP A 190 58.50 -50.30 6.73
CA ASP A 190 57.43 -49.44 7.13
C ASP A 190 56.11 -50.10 6.67
N GLU A 191 55.12 -50.06 7.55
CA GLU A 191 53.81 -50.69 7.36
C GLU A 191 52.68 -49.64 7.32
N GLY A 192 52.99 -48.34 7.49
CA GLY A 192 52.04 -47.22 7.48
C GLY A 192 52.20 -46.24 8.65
N GLU A 193 51.41 -45.16 8.66
CA GLU A 193 51.59 -43.99 9.55
C GLU A 193 50.32 -43.67 10.39
N ASP A 194 50.52 -43.10 11.58
CA ASP A 194 49.47 -42.49 12.41
C ASP A 194 49.12 -41.08 11.90
N VAL A 195 47.90 -40.90 11.40
CA VAL A 195 47.46 -39.62 10.82
C VAL A 195 46.29 -39.03 11.60
N GLU A 196 46.44 -37.76 12.00
CA GLU A 196 45.38 -36.95 12.58
C GLU A 196 44.65 -36.17 11.47
N THR A 197 43.33 -36.32 11.40
CA THR A 197 42.47 -35.64 10.44
C THR A 197 41.42 -34.80 11.14
N ILE A 198 41.32 -33.52 10.78
CA ILE A 198 40.29 -32.60 11.26
C ILE A 198 39.45 -32.13 10.07
N VAL A 199 38.14 -32.35 10.16
CA VAL A 199 37.17 -32.02 9.11
C VAL A 199 36.33 -30.84 9.58
N SER A 200 36.34 -29.74 8.84
CA SER A 200 35.55 -28.54 9.13
C SER A 200 34.73 -28.10 7.92
N LEU A 201 33.52 -27.59 8.14
CA LEU A 201 32.72 -26.92 7.11
C LEU A 201 33.03 -25.43 7.07
N LEU A 202 33.12 -24.90 5.86
CA LEU A 202 33.23 -23.46 5.61
C LEU A 202 31.84 -22.91 5.31
N ILE A 203 31.42 -21.94 6.14
CA ILE A 203 30.14 -21.26 6.04
C ILE A 203 30.41 -19.80 5.70
N LEU A 204 29.65 -19.29 4.73
CA LEU A 204 29.71 -17.90 4.31
C LEU A 204 28.40 -17.21 4.66
N ASP A 205 28.46 -16.29 5.61
CA ASP A 205 27.36 -15.36 5.85
C ASP A 205 27.58 -14.12 4.98
N PHE A 206 26.68 -13.84 4.04
CA PHE A 206 26.86 -12.73 3.10
C PHE A 206 25.59 -11.92 2.91
N THR A 207 25.78 -10.64 2.66
CA THR A 207 24.72 -9.67 2.36
C THR A 207 25.00 -9.01 1.01
N ILE A 208 23.97 -8.90 0.18
CA ILE A 208 24.02 -8.26 -1.15
C ILE A 208 23.32 -6.89 -1.03
N THR A 209 23.99 -5.82 -1.40
CA THR A 209 23.46 -4.43 -1.32
C THR A 209 23.55 -3.75 -2.68
N SER A 210 22.54 -2.97 -3.09
CA SER A 210 22.51 -2.28 -4.40
C SER A 210 23.13 -0.89 -4.32
N GLN A 211 24.14 -0.59 -5.15
CA GLN A 211 24.73 0.73 -5.33
C GLN A 211 23.92 1.54 -6.35
N GLY A 212 22.79 2.07 -5.90
CA GLY A 212 21.89 2.88 -6.73
C GLY A 212 20.79 3.57 -5.94
N GLU A 213 20.53 3.08 -4.74
CA GLU A 213 19.99 3.90 -3.68
C GLU A 213 21.18 4.61 -3.03
N GLU A 214 21.32 5.92 -3.28
CA GLU A 214 21.69 6.79 -2.17
C GLU A 214 20.67 6.46 -1.07
N THR A 215 21.07 5.59 -0.15
CA THR A 215 20.63 5.70 1.22
C THR A 215 21.04 7.11 1.66
N GLN A 216 20.19 8.09 1.33
CA GLN A 216 19.68 8.87 2.43
C GLN A 216 19.34 7.83 3.49
N ASP A 217 19.97 7.93 4.64
CA ASP A 217 19.42 7.41 5.88
C ASP A 217 17.99 7.98 6.01
N VAL A 218 17.05 7.46 5.22
CA VAL A 218 15.70 7.23 5.65
C VAL A 218 15.96 6.13 6.66
N THR A 219 16.15 6.56 7.91
CA THR A 219 15.99 5.74 9.10
C THR A 219 15.02 4.64 8.75
N ALA A 220 15.53 3.42 8.55
CA ALA A 220 14.74 2.33 8.03
C ALA A 220 13.45 2.33 8.85
N LEU A 221 12.30 2.51 8.21
CA LEU A 221 11.00 2.50 8.85
C LEU A 221 10.71 1.07 9.34
N GLY A 222 11.55 0.51 10.20
CA GLY A 222 11.13 -0.50 11.16
C GLY A 222 10.41 0.22 12.29
N ALA A 223 9.38 -0.41 12.85
CA ALA A 223 8.83 0.07 14.10
C ALA A 223 9.96 0.07 15.15
N GLY A 224 10.11 1.16 15.88
CA GLY A 224 11.10 1.29 16.95
C GLY A 224 10.69 0.46 18.17
N ASP A 225 11.61 0.24 19.08
CA ASP A 225 11.38 -0.63 20.25
C ASP A 225 10.59 0.05 21.39
N GLY A 226 10.08 1.27 21.17
CA GLY A 226 9.44 2.05 22.23
C GLY A 226 8.02 1.58 22.52
N GLU A 227 7.87 0.68 23.49
CA GLU A 227 6.56 0.28 23.99
C GLU A 227 5.96 1.37 24.91
N ILE A 228 4.77 1.89 24.58
CA ILE A 228 3.99 2.68 25.54
C ILE A 228 3.11 1.71 26.33
N SER A 229 3.32 1.67 27.65
CA SER A 229 2.47 0.88 28.54
C SER A 229 0.98 1.17 28.31
N LEU A 230 0.23 0.11 28.02
CA LEU A 230 -1.22 0.14 27.87
C LEU A 230 -1.96 0.76 29.06
N LEU A 231 -1.33 0.76 30.24
CA LEU A 231 -1.86 1.40 31.43
C LEU A 231 -2.05 2.93 31.24
N LEU A 232 -1.21 3.56 30.41
CA LEU A 232 -1.31 4.98 30.08
C LEU A 232 -2.56 5.30 29.23
N PHE A 233 -3.06 4.32 28.47
CA PHE A 233 -4.28 4.44 27.67
C PHE A 233 -5.55 4.07 28.45
N THR A 234 -5.43 3.57 29.70
CA THR A 234 -6.61 3.22 30.52
C THR A 234 -7.58 4.40 30.74
N PRO A 235 -7.14 5.65 30.95
CA PRO A 235 -8.08 6.78 31.06
C PRO A 235 -8.81 7.02 29.73
N TRP A 236 -8.15 6.79 28.59
CA TRP A 236 -8.77 6.92 27.27
C TRP A 236 -9.78 5.82 27.01
N PHE A 237 -9.49 4.55 27.34
CA PHE A 237 -10.47 3.46 27.26
C PHE A 237 -11.71 3.74 28.11
N VAL A 238 -11.50 4.13 29.38
CA VAL A 238 -12.61 4.50 30.27
C VAL A 238 -13.40 5.68 29.71
N ALA A 239 -12.71 6.68 29.16
CA ALA A 239 -13.34 7.82 28.53
C ALA A 239 -14.18 7.42 27.31
N ILE A 240 -13.73 6.50 26.45
CA ILE A 240 -14.52 6.00 25.31
C ILE A 240 -15.83 5.36 25.80
N PHE A 241 -15.76 4.45 26.76
CA PHE A 241 -16.96 3.78 27.28
C PHE A 241 -17.90 4.76 27.97
N ALA A 242 -17.35 5.70 28.75
CA ALA A 242 -18.12 6.77 29.38
C ALA A 242 -18.77 7.69 28.32
N LEU A 243 -18.05 7.99 27.24
CA LEU A 243 -18.52 8.81 26.13
C LEU A 243 -19.68 8.12 25.39
N VAL A 244 -19.56 6.82 25.09
CA VAL A 244 -20.64 6.03 24.50
C VAL A 244 -21.89 6.07 25.37
N GLY A 245 -21.73 5.85 26.69
CA GLY A 245 -22.83 5.92 27.65
C GLY A 245 -23.46 7.31 27.70
N TYR A 246 -22.65 8.36 27.79
CA TYR A 246 -23.09 9.75 27.85
C TYR A 246 -23.84 10.18 26.59
N ILE A 247 -23.32 9.85 25.40
CA ILE A 247 -23.95 10.13 24.11
C ILE A 247 -25.27 9.38 23.99
N SER A 248 -25.30 8.10 24.40
CA SER A 248 -26.50 7.26 24.31
C SER A 248 -27.63 7.72 25.24
N ILE A 249 -27.30 8.40 26.35
CA ILE A 249 -28.28 9.00 27.27
C ILE A 249 -28.75 10.38 26.78
N ASN A 250 -27.86 11.18 26.19
CA ASN A 250 -28.14 12.57 25.78
C ASN A 250 -28.41 12.72 24.27
N LYS A 251 -29.10 11.76 23.65
CA LYS A 251 -29.32 11.74 22.18
C LYS A 251 -29.97 13.01 21.64
N THR A 252 -31.00 13.51 22.33
CA THR A 252 -31.73 14.73 21.93
C THR A 252 -30.84 15.97 21.95
N ARG A 253 -29.96 16.10 22.96
CA ARG A 253 -29.03 17.25 23.09
C ARG A 253 -28.04 17.34 21.92
N PHE A 254 -27.67 16.20 21.35
CA PHE A 254 -26.69 16.12 20.27
C PHE A 254 -27.33 15.94 18.89
N GLN A 255 -28.66 16.03 18.78
CA GLN A 255 -29.41 15.82 17.53
C GLN A 255 -29.12 14.43 16.92
N LEU A 256 -29.17 13.38 17.75
CA LEU A 256 -28.88 11.98 17.37
C LEU A 256 -30.15 11.13 17.23
N ASP A 257 -31.32 11.76 17.15
CA ASP A 257 -32.57 11.03 17.03
C ASP A 257 -32.68 10.39 15.65
N MET A 258 -33.26 9.19 15.63
CA MET A 258 -33.53 8.46 14.40
C MET A 258 -34.46 9.32 13.53
N LEU A 259 -34.06 9.57 12.29
CA LEU A 259 -34.94 10.18 11.30
C LEU A 259 -35.96 9.10 10.92
N LEU A 260 -37.10 9.10 11.60
CA LEU A 260 -38.24 8.31 11.15
C LEU A 260 -38.66 8.89 9.80
N GLU A 261 -38.62 8.07 8.75
CA GLU A 261 -39.34 8.37 7.51
C GLU A 261 -40.81 8.53 7.93
N GLU A 262 -41.29 9.78 7.99
CA GLU A 262 -42.73 10.03 7.96
C GLU A 262 -43.21 9.61 6.58
N ASP A 263 -43.63 8.35 6.48
CA ASP A 263 -44.57 7.92 5.44
C ASP A 263 -45.81 8.81 5.57
N ASP A 264 -46.11 9.58 4.53
CA ASP A 264 -47.38 10.23 4.23
C ASP A 264 -48.07 10.96 5.40
N LEU A 265 -47.66 12.21 5.66
CA LEU A 265 -48.53 13.14 6.38
C LEU A 265 -49.73 13.50 5.51
N GLU A 266 -50.88 12.93 5.88
CA GLU A 266 -52.22 13.30 5.43
C GLU A 266 -52.38 14.82 5.34
N THR A 267 -52.73 15.28 4.15
CA THR A 267 -53.21 16.64 3.86
C THR A 267 -54.39 16.98 4.76
N ASN A 268 -54.16 17.77 5.81
CA ASN A 268 -55.21 18.59 6.40
C ASN A 268 -55.14 19.97 5.77
N ASP A 269 -56.09 20.21 4.85
CA ASP A 269 -56.52 21.53 4.43
C ASP A 269 -56.81 22.39 5.66
N ASP A 270 -56.04 23.45 5.87
CA ASP A 270 -56.55 24.81 6.08
C ASP A 270 -55.44 25.76 6.57
N VAL A 271 -55.41 26.94 5.93
CA VAL A 271 -54.80 28.23 6.32
C VAL A 271 -53.78 28.79 5.29
N VAL A 272 -54.03 30.05 4.94
CA VAL A 272 -53.71 30.75 3.69
C VAL A 272 -52.59 31.80 3.88
N VAL A 273 -51.83 32.01 2.81
CA VAL A 273 -50.96 33.16 2.41
C VAL A 273 -49.48 33.14 2.82
N GLY A 274 -48.63 32.77 1.85
CA GLY A 274 -47.21 33.12 1.79
C GLY A 274 -46.51 32.17 0.84
N ILE A 275 -46.01 32.67 -0.30
CA ILE A 275 -45.40 31.88 -1.38
C ILE A 275 -44.25 31.01 -0.82
N ILE A 276 -44.53 29.71 -0.66
CA ILE A 276 -43.54 28.65 -0.57
C ILE A 276 -44.00 27.64 -1.61
N VAL A 277 -43.28 27.57 -2.72
CA VAL A 277 -43.45 26.47 -3.68
C VAL A 277 -42.84 25.25 -3.00
N GLU A 278 -43.70 24.43 -2.40
CA GLU A 278 -43.33 23.12 -1.90
C GLU A 278 -43.10 22.22 -3.12
N GLU A 279 -41.83 22.09 -3.53
CA GLU A 279 -41.41 21.41 -4.75
C GLU A 279 -41.47 19.88 -4.53
N GLN A 280 -42.65 19.28 -4.74
CA GLN A 280 -42.81 17.83 -4.79
C GLN A 280 -41.97 17.25 -5.96
N THR A 281 -41.06 16.33 -5.64
CA THR A 281 -40.24 15.60 -6.62
C THR A 281 -41.10 14.63 -7.42
N THR A 282 -41.60 15.08 -8.56
CA THR A 282 -42.30 14.20 -9.50
C THR A 282 -41.30 13.27 -10.20
N GLU A 283 -41.55 11.95 -10.22
CA GLU A 283 -40.66 10.96 -10.87
C GLU A 283 -40.39 11.25 -12.37
N ASP A 284 -41.28 12.02 -13.04
CA ASP A 284 -41.26 12.32 -14.48
C ASP A 284 -40.67 13.69 -14.87
N GLY A 285 -39.99 14.37 -13.94
CA GLY A 285 -39.33 15.66 -14.21
C GLY A 285 -38.15 15.56 -15.19
N ASN A 286 -38.01 16.56 -16.08
CA ASN A 286 -36.91 16.62 -17.06
C ASN A 286 -35.63 17.29 -16.52
N SER A 287 -35.68 17.84 -15.30
CA SER A 287 -34.56 18.53 -14.65
C SER A 287 -34.01 17.74 -13.45
N LEU A 288 -32.79 18.07 -13.04
CA LEU A 288 -32.14 17.44 -11.89
C LEU A 288 -32.83 17.79 -10.57
N VAL A 289 -33.40 18.99 -10.44
CA VAL A 289 -34.14 19.38 -9.23
C VAL A 289 -35.42 18.56 -9.07
N GLU A 290 -36.17 18.36 -10.15
CA GLU A 290 -37.46 17.64 -10.13
C GLU A 290 -37.30 16.12 -9.95
N SER A 291 -36.36 15.49 -10.68
CA SER A 291 -36.26 14.02 -10.74
C SER A 291 -35.07 13.47 -9.95
N TYR A 292 -35.39 12.69 -8.90
CA TYR A 292 -34.41 11.92 -8.11
C TYR A 292 -33.52 11.03 -8.98
N ARG A 293 -34.11 10.29 -9.92
CA ARG A 293 -33.37 9.35 -10.77
C ARG A 293 -32.36 10.07 -11.66
N SER A 294 -32.77 11.17 -12.27
CA SER A 294 -31.89 12.00 -13.11
C SER A 294 -30.74 12.61 -12.31
N ARG A 295 -31.01 13.09 -11.10
CA ARG A 295 -30.01 13.61 -10.15
C ARG A 295 -28.97 12.56 -9.77
N VAL A 296 -29.42 11.40 -9.29
CA VAL A 296 -28.52 10.30 -8.90
C VAL A 296 -27.70 9.79 -10.09
N LEU A 297 -28.34 9.52 -11.23
CA LEU A 297 -27.65 9.00 -12.41
C LEU A 297 -26.57 9.97 -12.90
N THR A 298 -26.89 11.28 -12.94
CA THR A 298 -25.95 12.32 -13.39
C THR A 298 -24.75 12.41 -12.46
N LEU A 299 -24.98 12.52 -11.15
CA LEU A 299 -23.88 12.63 -10.18
C LEU A 299 -23.00 11.38 -10.17
N CYS A 300 -23.59 10.18 -10.23
CA CYS A 300 -22.84 8.93 -10.30
C CYS A 300 -22.00 8.84 -11.58
N ALA A 301 -22.58 9.15 -12.74
CA ALA A 301 -21.87 9.13 -14.02
C ALA A 301 -20.67 10.10 -14.02
N LEU A 302 -20.83 11.31 -13.48
CA LEU A 302 -19.75 12.28 -13.34
C LEU A 302 -18.66 11.78 -12.38
N TYR A 303 -19.02 11.14 -11.27
CA TYR A 303 -18.04 10.54 -10.35
C TYR A 303 -17.29 9.35 -10.97
N VAL A 304 -17.94 8.54 -11.83
CA VAL A 304 -17.23 7.53 -12.65
C VAL A 304 -16.20 8.20 -13.56
N ALA A 305 -16.58 9.29 -14.25
CA ALA A 305 -15.68 10.04 -15.12
C ALA A 305 -14.47 10.65 -14.40
N GLN A 306 -14.56 10.91 -13.08
CA GLN A 306 -13.42 11.33 -12.26
C GLN A 306 -12.54 10.16 -11.84
N GLY A 307 -13.14 9.00 -11.54
CA GLY A 307 -12.44 7.79 -11.10
C GLY A 307 -11.55 7.17 -12.17
N ILE A 308 -12.03 7.10 -13.42
CA ILE A 308 -11.29 6.53 -14.56
C ILE A 308 -9.90 7.20 -14.75
N PRO A 309 -9.80 8.53 -14.88
CA PRO A 309 -8.53 9.25 -14.94
C PRO A 309 -7.57 8.89 -13.81
N TRP A 310 -8.11 8.82 -12.59
CA TRP A 310 -7.34 8.56 -11.38
C TRP A 310 -6.73 7.15 -11.39
N GLY A 311 -7.58 6.13 -11.61
CA GLY A 311 -7.12 4.74 -11.67
C GLY A 311 -6.17 4.48 -12.83
N PHE A 312 -6.43 5.10 -13.99
CA PHE A 312 -5.54 4.97 -15.16
C PHE A 312 -4.16 5.53 -14.89
N MET A 313 -4.05 6.73 -14.32
CA MET A 313 -2.74 7.32 -14.04
C MET A 313 -2.00 6.55 -12.94
N THR A 314 -2.66 6.30 -11.81
CA THR A 314 -2.00 5.76 -10.60
C THR A 314 -1.65 4.29 -10.67
N VAL A 315 -2.36 3.52 -11.50
CA VAL A 315 -2.13 2.07 -11.67
C VAL A 315 -1.62 1.82 -13.09
N THR A 316 -2.50 1.93 -14.09
CA THR A 316 -2.23 1.49 -15.46
C THR A 316 -1.00 2.13 -16.10
N PHE A 317 -0.92 3.45 -16.06
CA PHE A 317 0.13 4.19 -16.76
C PHE A 317 1.48 4.07 -16.06
N VAL A 318 1.49 4.09 -14.72
CA VAL A 318 2.70 3.88 -13.92
C VAL A 318 3.26 2.48 -14.12
N THR A 319 2.41 1.45 -14.05
CA THR A 319 2.84 0.06 -14.32
C THR A 319 3.39 -0.09 -15.73
N TYR A 320 2.75 0.49 -16.74
CA TYR A 320 3.26 0.47 -18.11
C TYR A 320 4.67 1.08 -18.22
N LEU A 321 4.88 2.28 -17.68
CA LEU A 321 6.20 2.92 -17.74
C LEU A 321 7.27 2.16 -16.96
N ALA A 322 6.91 1.55 -15.82
CA ALA A 322 7.82 0.70 -15.07
C ALA A 322 8.28 -0.52 -15.87
N LEU A 323 7.36 -1.18 -16.60
CA LEU A 323 7.67 -2.31 -17.48
C LEU A 323 8.56 -1.91 -18.67
N GLU A 324 8.44 -0.67 -19.16
CA GLU A 324 9.32 -0.09 -20.19
C GLU A 324 10.70 0.35 -19.62
N GLY A 325 11.00 0.05 -18.35
CA GLY A 325 12.28 0.36 -17.72
C GLY A 325 12.47 1.83 -17.33
N VAL A 326 11.39 2.61 -17.22
CA VAL A 326 11.48 4.00 -16.76
C VAL A 326 11.83 4.03 -15.27
N GLY A 327 12.97 4.64 -14.94
CA GLY A 327 13.45 4.72 -13.55
C GLY A 327 12.48 5.41 -12.58
N ALA A 328 12.52 4.98 -11.32
CA ALA A 328 11.59 5.36 -10.25
C ALA A 328 11.43 6.89 -10.06
N GLY A 329 12.51 7.67 -10.18
CA GLY A 329 12.46 9.12 -10.05
C GLY A 329 11.56 9.80 -11.10
N LYS A 330 11.50 9.28 -12.33
CA LYS A 330 10.61 9.80 -13.38
C LYS A 330 9.16 9.39 -13.16
N LEU A 331 8.92 8.19 -12.62
CA LEU A 331 7.58 7.72 -12.23
C LEU A 331 7.02 8.56 -11.08
N ALA A 332 7.86 8.85 -10.07
CA ALA A 332 7.52 9.73 -8.97
C ALA A 332 7.15 11.13 -9.48
N LEU A 333 7.95 11.70 -10.40
CA LEU A 333 7.64 12.99 -11.03
C LEU A 333 6.29 12.97 -11.78
N LEU A 334 5.96 11.89 -12.49
CA LEU A 334 4.67 11.73 -13.15
C LEU A 334 3.52 11.74 -12.14
N LEU A 335 3.63 10.97 -11.06
CA LEU A 335 2.63 10.91 -9.99
C LEU A 335 2.48 12.26 -9.29
N THR A 336 3.59 12.95 -8.97
CA THR A 336 3.56 14.29 -8.37
C THR A 336 2.86 15.30 -9.27
N LEU A 337 3.25 15.38 -10.55
CA LEU A 337 2.64 16.33 -11.49
C LEU A 337 1.18 15.98 -11.81
N GLY A 338 0.83 14.70 -11.86
CA GLY A 338 -0.53 14.23 -12.08
C GLY A 338 -1.47 14.50 -10.91
N THR A 339 -0.96 14.45 -9.67
CA THR A 339 -1.74 14.66 -8.45
C THR A 339 -1.79 16.12 -8.00
N LEU A 340 -0.80 16.94 -8.36
CA LEU A 340 -0.72 18.37 -8.01
C LEU A 340 -2.01 19.17 -8.27
N PRO A 341 -2.71 19.02 -9.42
CA PRO A 341 -3.96 19.76 -9.68
C PRO A 341 -5.07 19.50 -8.67
N TRP A 342 -5.07 18.32 -8.02
CA TRP A 342 -6.05 17.96 -7.00
C TRP A 342 -5.78 18.70 -5.68
N SER A 343 -4.53 19.05 -5.39
CA SER A 343 -4.15 19.82 -4.20
C SER A 343 -4.54 21.30 -4.31
N ILE A 344 -4.46 21.87 -5.51
CA ILE A 344 -4.80 23.28 -5.78
C ILE A 344 -6.28 23.50 -6.15
N LYS A 345 -7.11 22.44 -6.13
CA LYS A 345 -8.51 22.49 -6.59
C LYS A 345 -9.37 23.51 -5.84
N PHE A 346 -8.99 23.90 -4.62
CA PHE A 346 -9.67 24.94 -3.86
C PHE A 346 -9.72 26.30 -4.57
N LEU A 347 -8.79 26.56 -5.50
CA LEU A 347 -8.79 27.77 -6.34
C LEU A 347 -9.97 27.82 -7.31
N TRP A 348 -10.53 26.67 -7.70
CA TRP A 348 -11.66 26.61 -8.62
C TRP A 348 -12.97 27.07 -7.99
N GLY A 349 -13.15 26.88 -6.67
CA GLY A 349 -14.35 27.28 -5.96
C GLY A 349 -14.76 28.74 -6.24
N PRO A 350 -13.89 29.73 -5.93
CA PRO A 350 -14.19 31.13 -6.19
C PRO A 350 -14.41 31.47 -7.66
N VAL A 351 -13.74 30.78 -8.57
CA VAL A 351 -13.85 31.00 -10.03
C VAL A 351 -15.23 30.56 -10.53
N ILE A 352 -15.66 29.34 -10.16
CA ILE A 352 -16.96 28.79 -10.55
C ILE A 352 -18.09 29.57 -9.87
N ASP A 353 -17.92 29.98 -8.61
CA ASP A 353 -18.92 30.78 -7.91
C ASP A 353 -19.06 32.20 -8.50
N ARG A 354 -17.99 32.78 -9.05
CA ARG A 354 -18.03 34.10 -9.71
C ARG A 354 -18.67 34.06 -11.08
N PHE A 355 -18.16 33.20 -11.96
CA PHE A 355 -18.49 33.19 -13.37
C PHE A 355 -19.61 32.18 -13.64
N GLN A 356 -20.85 32.64 -13.54
CA GLN A 356 -22.04 31.79 -13.68
C GLN A 356 -22.79 32.12 -14.97
N TYR A 357 -22.98 31.13 -15.84
CA TYR A 357 -23.83 31.27 -17.03
C TYR A 357 -25.24 30.72 -16.73
N ARG A 358 -26.02 31.52 -15.98
CA ARG A 358 -27.31 31.12 -15.38
C ARG A 358 -28.33 30.58 -16.38
N GLU A 359 -28.28 30.98 -17.66
CA GLU A 359 -29.24 30.52 -18.66
C GLU A 359 -29.14 29.02 -18.96
N MET A 360 -27.97 28.38 -18.80
CA MET A 360 -27.76 26.94 -19.08
C MET A 360 -27.53 26.11 -17.81
N GLY A 361 -27.78 26.69 -16.63
CA GLY A 361 -27.41 26.12 -15.33
C GLY A 361 -26.16 26.77 -14.74
N ARG A 362 -26.05 26.75 -13.41
CA ARG A 362 -24.99 27.42 -12.66
C ARG A 362 -23.65 26.69 -12.75
N ARG A 363 -23.67 25.36 -12.82
CA ARG A 363 -22.50 24.47 -12.69
C ARG A 363 -22.22 23.65 -13.96
N ARG A 364 -23.26 23.28 -14.69
CA ARG A 364 -23.27 22.46 -15.90
C ARG A 364 -22.35 22.98 -17.00
N PRO A 365 -22.30 24.29 -17.34
CA PRO A 365 -21.35 24.81 -18.32
C PRO A 365 -19.89 24.53 -17.95
N TRP A 366 -19.55 24.58 -16.66
CA TRP A 366 -18.21 24.27 -16.16
C TRP A 366 -17.89 22.78 -16.27
N ILE A 367 -18.85 21.90 -15.97
CA ILE A 367 -18.71 20.44 -16.13
C ILE A 367 -18.43 20.10 -17.61
N LEU A 368 -19.20 20.68 -18.54
CA LEU A 368 -19.02 20.44 -19.98
C LEU A 368 -17.71 21.02 -20.50
N ALA A 369 -17.31 22.21 -20.05
CA ALA A 369 -16.03 22.82 -20.41
C ALA A 369 -14.86 21.95 -19.92
N ALA A 370 -14.95 21.43 -18.70
CA ALA A 370 -13.95 20.53 -18.13
C ALA A 370 -13.83 19.22 -18.91
N GLN A 371 -14.96 18.56 -19.22
CA GLN A 371 -14.97 17.33 -20.02
C GLN A 371 -14.42 17.54 -21.43
N THR A 372 -14.74 18.68 -22.05
CA THR A 372 -14.18 19.04 -23.36
C THR A 372 -12.67 19.20 -23.29
N GLY A 373 -12.16 19.90 -22.27
CA GLY A 373 -10.73 20.03 -22.02
C GLY A 373 -10.05 18.68 -21.81
N MET A 374 -10.66 17.79 -21.02
CA MET A 374 -10.19 16.42 -20.82
C MET A 374 -10.06 15.64 -22.14
N VAL A 375 -11.08 15.70 -23.00
CA VAL A 375 -11.07 15.04 -24.33
C VAL A 375 -9.99 15.61 -25.24
N ILE A 376 -9.84 16.95 -25.28
CA ILE A 376 -8.81 17.62 -26.10
C ILE A 376 -7.41 17.19 -25.66
N PHE A 377 -7.12 17.21 -24.36
CA PHE A 377 -5.79 16.87 -23.85
C PHE A 377 -5.48 15.37 -23.96
N LEU A 378 -6.46 14.48 -23.74
CA LEU A 378 -6.28 13.05 -24.04
C LEU A 378 -6.00 12.82 -25.52
N SER A 379 -6.72 13.50 -26.40
CA SER A 379 -6.48 13.43 -27.85
C SER A 379 -5.09 13.96 -28.21
N ALA A 380 -4.63 15.03 -27.55
CA ALA A 380 -3.30 15.57 -27.74
C ALA A 380 -2.20 14.55 -27.36
N ILE A 381 -2.39 13.80 -26.26
CA ILE A 381 -1.43 12.77 -25.81
C ILE A 381 -1.25 11.68 -26.87
N LEU A 382 -2.28 11.35 -27.66
CA LEU A 382 -2.18 10.34 -28.73
C LEU A 382 -1.20 10.72 -29.85
N PHE A 383 -0.92 12.01 -30.04
CA PHE A 383 0.04 12.50 -31.04
C PHE A 383 1.49 12.38 -30.56
N VAL A 384 1.74 12.02 -29.30
CA VAL A 384 3.09 11.73 -28.81
C VAL A 384 3.56 10.42 -29.43
N PRO A 385 4.66 10.39 -30.23
CA PRO A 385 5.09 9.19 -30.95
C PRO A 385 5.41 8.02 -30.03
N ASP A 386 6.13 8.28 -28.94
CA ASP A 386 6.43 7.30 -27.91
C ASP A 386 6.34 7.96 -26.51
N PRO A 387 5.32 7.61 -25.70
CA PRO A 387 5.17 8.11 -24.34
C PRO A 387 6.33 7.75 -23.40
N ALA A 388 7.06 6.66 -23.65
CA ALA A 388 8.17 6.22 -22.79
C ALA A 388 9.44 7.06 -23.02
N SER A 389 9.73 7.45 -24.27
CA SER A 389 10.89 8.29 -24.59
C SER A 389 10.88 9.69 -23.97
N ASN A 390 9.71 10.28 -23.72
CA ASN A 390 9.58 11.65 -23.22
C ASN A 390 8.58 11.77 -22.05
N VAL A 391 8.93 11.10 -20.94
CA VAL A 391 8.13 11.07 -19.72
C VAL A 391 7.78 12.48 -19.22
N LEU A 392 8.70 13.44 -19.29
CA LEU A 392 8.44 14.81 -18.82
C LEU A 392 7.29 15.48 -19.60
N LEU A 393 7.30 15.38 -20.93
CA LEU A 393 6.23 15.94 -21.76
C LEU A 393 4.89 15.29 -21.40
N VAL A 394 4.87 13.96 -21.28
CA VAL A 394 3.66 13.21 -20.93
C VAL A 394 3.15 13.60 -19.55
N SER A 395 4.03 13.73 -18.55
CA SER A 395 3.68 14.19 -17.20
C SER A 395 3.09 15.60 -17.19
N ILE A 396 3.61 16.53 -18.00
CA ILE A 396 3.05 17.88 -18.14
C ILE A 396 1.65 17.81 -18.78
N MET A 397 1.47 16.98 -19.81
CA MET A 397 0.15 16.80 -20.44
C MET A 397 -0.87 16.19 -19.48
N PHE A 398 -0.45 15.20 -18.66
CA PHE A 398 -1.29 14.65 -17.60
C PHE A 398 -1.60 15.67 -16.50
N CYS A 399 -0.67 16.55 -16.16
CA CYS A 399 -0.92 17.66 -15.24
C CYS A 399 -2.02 18.56 -15.79
N VAL A 400 -1.93 19.02 -17.04
CA VAL A 400 -2.97 19.87 -17.64
C VAL A 400 -4.30 19.14 -17.77
N TYR A 401 -4.28 17.86 -18.16
CA TYR A 401 -5.47 17.02 -18.14
C TYR A 401 -6.11 16.95 -16.75
N ASN A 402 -5.30 16.83 -15.69
CA ASN A 402 -5.78 16.77 -14.32
C ASN A 402 -6.27 18.12 -13.75
N ILE A 403 -5.84 19.24 -14.34
CA ILE A 403 -6.44 20.55 -14.06
C ILE A 403 -7.91 20.56 -14.48
N PHE A 404 -8.26 19.94 -15.61
CA PHE A 404 -9.65 19.82 -16.05
C PHE A 404 -10.42 18.74 -15.26
N THR A 405 -9.80 17.62 -14.88
CA THR A 405 -10.47 16.64 -14.00
C THR A 405 -10.80 17.24 -12.64
N SER A 406 -9.89 18.01 -12.04
CA SER A 406 -10.15 18.67 -10.75
C SER A 406 -11.18 19.79 -10.87
N LEU A 407 -11.24 20.51 -12.01
CA LEU A 407 -12.31 21.46 -12.30
C LEU A 407 -13.68 20.77 -12.39
N GLN A 408 -13.76 19.59 -13.03
CA GLN A 408 -14.99 18.79 -13.09
C GLN A 408 -15.42 18.31 -11.71
N ASP A 409 -14.49 17.82 -10.89
CA ASP A 409 -14.73 17.36 -9.51
C ASP A 409 -15.36 18.49 -8.68
N VAL A 410 -14.73 19.68 -8.65
CA VAL A 410 -15.26 20.85 -7.93
C VAL A 410 -16.62 21.30 -8.46
N ALA A 411 -16.82 21.33 -9.78
CA ALA A 411 -18.09 21.73 -10.36
C ALA A 411 -19.22 20.72 -10.07
N THR A 412 -18.90 19.42 -10.04
CA THR A 412 -19.84 18.34 -9.70
C THR A 412 -20.20 18.35 -8.22
N ASP A 413 -19.22 18.57 -7.35
CA ASP A 413 -19.42 18.70 -5.91
C ASP A 413 -20.30 19.92 -5.58
N ALA A 414 -20.01 21.06 -6.22
CA ALA A 414 -20.83 22.25 -6.11
C ALA A 414 -22.26 22.01 -6.63
N LEU A 415 -22.40 21.28 -7.74
CA LEU A 415 -23.72 20.89 -8.25
C LEU A 415 -24.48 20.04 -7.23
N ALA A 416 -23.83 19.04 -6.62
CA ALA A 416 -24.45 18.19 -5.60
C ALA A 416 -24.94 19.00 -4.38
N VAL A 417 -24.13 19.95 -3.89
CA VAL A 417 -24.55 20.87 -2.81
C VAL A 417 -25.78 21.69 -3.20
N ASP A 418 -25.92 22.04 -4.48
CA ASP A 418 -27.00 22.91 -4.98
C ASP A 418 -28.31 22.16 -5.22
N ILE A 419 -28.26 20.88 -5.56
CA ILE A 419 -29.45 20.10 -5.98
C ILE A 419 -29.89 19.06 -4.97
N LEU A 420 -29.04 18.60 -4.05
CA LEU A 420 -29.41 17.52 -3.14
C LEU A 420 -30.35 17.99 -2.02
N GLN A 421 -31.44 17.27 -1.86
CA GLN A 421 -32.40 17.47 -0.78
C GLN A 421 -31.85 16.93 0.56
N PRO A 422 -32.27 17.49 1.70
CA PRO A 422 -31.68 17.15 3.00
C PRO A 422 -31.77 15.67 3.41
N ASN A 423 -32.79 14.96 2.89
CA ASN A 423 -33.07 13.54 3.14
C ASN A 423 -32.34 12.58 2.18
N GLU A 424 -31.80 13.08 1.06
CA GLU A 424 -31.09 12.26 0.06
C GLU A 424 -29.56 12.40 0.13
N ILE A 425 -29.03 13.46 0.78
CA ILE A 425 -27.58 13.77 0.81
C ILE A 425 -26.73 12.54 1.17
N GLU A 426 -27.03 11.84 2.27
CA GLU A 426 -26.26 10.68 2.72
C GLU A 426 -26.29 9.51 1.72
N GLN A 427 -27.47 9.23 1.17
CA GLN A 427 -27.66 8.11 0.25
C GLN A 427 -26.99 8.40 -1.10
N VAL A 428 -27.17 9.60 -1.65
CA VAL A 428 -26.60 9.94 -2.96
C VAL A 428 -25.08 10.10 -2.88
N ASN A 429 -24.54 10.67 -1.80
CA ASN A 429 -23.08 10.70 -1.58
C ASN A 429 -22.49 9.29 -1.52
N SER A 430 -23.18 8.32 -0.92
CA SER A 430 -22.70 6.94 -0.94
C SER A 430 -22.60 6.37 -2.35
N TYR A 431 -23.57 6.66 -3.22
CA TYR A 431 -23.53 6.25 -4.62
C TYR A 431 -22.44 6.97 -5.42
N MET A 432 -22.25 8.27 -5.18
CA MET A 432 -21.21 9.08 -5.81
C MET A 432 -19.82 8.52 -5.53
N PHE A 433 -19.42 8.37 -4.25
CA PHE A 433 -18.09 7.86 -3.90
C PHE A 433 -17.87 6.41 -4.31
N THR A 434 -18.91 5.57 -4.25
CA THR A 434 -18.86 4.20 -4.79
C THR A 434 -18.62 4.22 -6.31
N SER A 435 -19.30 5.12 -7.03
CA SER A 435 -19.12 5.29 -8.48
C SER A 435 -17.72 5.76 -8.85
N LYS A 436 -17.09 6.60 -8.02
CA LYS A 436 -15.69 7.01 -8.18
C LYS A 436 -14.73 5.82 -8.02
N SER A 437 -14.95 4.95 -7.04
CA SER A 437 -14.18 3.71 -6.90
C SER A 437 -14.35 2.78 -8.11
N ILE A 438 -15.58 2.61 -8.62
CA ILE A 438 -15.84 1.84 -9.85
C ILE A 438 -15.08 2.44 -11.04
N GLY A 439 -15.11 3.76 -11.19
CA GLY A 439 -14.33 4.46 -12.21
C GLY A 439 -12.84 4.16 -12.06
N GLY A 440 -12.30 4.19 -10.84
CA GLY A 440 -10.91 3.82 -10.53
C GLY A 440 -10.55 2.40 -10.96
N ILE A 441 -11.43 1.42 -10.70
CA ILE A 441 -11.24 0.02 -11.13
C ILE A 441 -11.22 -0.09 -12.66
N ILE A 442 -12.16 0.59 -13.33
CA ILE A 442 -12.22 0.63 -14.80
C ILE A 442 -10.94 1.27 -15.36
N GLY A 443 -10.47 2.38 -14.78
CA GLY A 443 -9.26 3.07 -15.21
C GLY A 443 -7.97 2.28 -14.96
N GLY A 444 -7.88 1.63 -13.80
CA GLY A 444 -6.75 0.79 -13.39
C GLY A 444 -6.80 -0.60 -14.03
N ALA A 445 -7.45 -1.55 -13.38
CA ALA A 445 -7.51 -2.93 -13.86
C ALA A 445 -8.14 -3.07 -15.25
N GLY A 446 -9.23 -2.33 -15.52
CA GLY A 446 -9.96 -2.41 -16.79
C GLY A 446 -9.10 -1.99 -17.98
N LEU A 447 -8.66 -0.74 -18.04
CA LEU A 447 -7.83 -0.24 -19.13
C LEU A 447 -6.42 -0.88 -19.16
N GLY A 448 -5.87 -1.26 -18.01
CA GLY A 448 -4.60 -1.98 -17.92
C GLY A 448 -4.64 -3.33 -18.63
N SER A 449 -5.72 -4.10 -18.47
CA SER A 449 -5.88 -5.40 -19.13
C SER A 449 -5.90 -5.32 -20.67
N VAL A 450 -6.29 -4.16 -21.22
CA VAL A 450 -6.40 -3.93 -22.67
C VAL A 450 -5.07 -3.51 -23.29
N ILE A 451 -4.06 -3.12 -22.49
CA ILE A 451 -2.73 -2.71 -23.00
C ILE A 451 -2.08 -3.83 -23.82
N ASN A 452 -2.18 -5.08 -23.37
CA ASN A 452 -1.61 -6.23 -24.08
C ASN A 452 -2.23 -6.47 -25.47
N ILE A 453 -3.42 -5.91 -25.73
CA ILE A 453 -4.17 -6.10 -26.98
C ILE A 453 -4.04 -4.88 -27.89
N LEU A 454 -4.27 -3.68 -27.35
CA LEU A 454 -4.35 -2.42 -28.13
C LEU A 454 -3.13 -1.51 -27.96
N GLY A 455 -2.18 -1.88 -27.10
CA GLY A 455 -1.08 -1.03 -26.66
C GLY A 455 -1.53 0.15 -25.79
N ILE A 456 -0.56 0.91 -25.27
CA ILE A 456 -0.85 2.05 -24.39
C ILE A 456 -1.66 3.16 -25.09
N LYS A 457 -1.37 3.41 -26.37
CA LYS A 457 -2.11 4.38 -27.18
C LYS A 457 -3.57 3.96 -27.37
N GLY A 458 -3.82 2.65 -27.53
CA GLY A 458 -5.17 2.11 -27.58
C GLY A 458 -5.93 2.30 -26.27
N ALA A 459 -5.27 2.05 -25.13
CA ALA A 459 -5.87 2.28 -23.81
C ALA A 459 -6.20 3.77 -23.54
N ILE A 460 -5.34 4.70 -23.99
CA ILE A 460 -5.60 6.15 -23.94
C ILE A 460 -6.74 6.53 -24.89
N ALA A 461 -6.74 6.00 -26.11
CA ALA A 461 -7.78 6.29 -27.10
C ALA A 461 -9.15 5.80 -26.66
N LEU A 462 -9.23 4.66 -25.94
CA LEU A 462 -10.47 4.10 -25.41
C LEU A 462 -11.13 4.98 -24.34
N GLN A 463 -10.36 5.80 -23.62
CA GLN A 463 -10.92 6.74 -22.63
C GLN A 463 -11.75 7.84 -23.28
N ILE A 464 -11.43 8.25 -24.51
CA ILE A 464 -12.13 9.32 -25.23
C ILE A 464 -13.62 8.97 -25.44
N PRO A 465 -14.00 7.85 -26.09
CA PRO A 465 -15.40 7.51 -26.27
C PRO A 465 -16.11 7.26 -24.94
N ILE A 466 -15.44 6.73 -23.91
CA ILE A 466 -16.03 6.57 -22.57
C ILE A 466 -16.38 7.93 -21.97
N LEU A 467 -15.46 8.89 -22.01
CA LEU A 467 -15.70 10.26 -21.53
C LEU A 467 -16.78 10.97 -22.34
N VAL A 468 -16.82 10.78 -23.66
CA VAL A 468 -17.88 11.36 -24.52
C VAL A 468 -19.25 10.77 -24.17
N VAL A 469 -19.34 9.46 -23.94
CA VAL A 469 -20.60 8.82 -23.49
C VAL A 469 -21.05 9.38 -22.15
N ILE A 470 -20.13 9.55 -21.19
CA ILE A 470 -20.47 10.16 -19.89
C ILE A 470 -20.87 11.63 -20.08
N MET A 471 -20.21 12.37 -20.98
CA MET A 471 -20.54 13.76 -21.31
C MET A 471 -21.93 13.93 -21.92
N LEU A 472 -22.51 12.90 -22.53
CA LEU A 472 -23.91 12.96 -23.00
C LEU A 472 -24.89 13.18 -21.84
N VAL A 473 -24.59 12.67 -20.65
CA VAL A 473 -25.47 12.78 -19.47
C VAL A 473 -25.71 14.25 -19.08
N PRO A 474 -24.69 15.07 -18.76
CA PRO A 474 -24.89 16.49 -18.50
C PRO A 474 -25.34 17.27 -19.74
N ILE A 475 -25.08 16.82 -20.98
CA ILE A 475 -25.62 17.48 -22.18
C ILE A 475 -27.15 17.39 -22.24
N PHE A 476 -27.73 16.24 -21.93
CA PHE A 476 -29.18 16.04 -22.06
C PHE A 476 -30.00 16.43 -20.83
N MET A 477 -29.35 16.63 -19.68
CA MET A 477 -29.98 17.08 -18.43
C MET A 477 -29.89 18.61 -18.24
N THR A 478 -30.87 19.18 -17.54
CA THR A 478 -30.88 20.60 -17.10
C THR A 478 -30.88 20.65 -15.57
N GLU A 479 -30.23 21.64 -14.96
CA GLU A 479 -30.17 21.72 -13.48
C GLU A 479 -31.55 22.04 -12.93
N ARG A 480 -32.15 23.13 -13.42
CA ARG A 480 -33.46 23.63 -12.99
C ARG A 480 -34.48 23.64 -14.14
N PRO A 481 -35.79 23.60 -13.84
CA PRO A 481 -36.82 23.69 -14.87
C PRO A 481 -36.72 25.00 -15.66
N GLY A 482 -36.83 24.92 -16.98
CA GLY A 482 -36.85 26.10 -17.87
C GLY A 482 -35.47 26.61 -18.33
N GLU A 483 -34.36 26.05 -17.84
CA GLU A 483 -33.01 26.37 -18.31
C GLU A 483 -32.78 25.92 -19.76
N LYS A 484 -31.91 26.64 -20.47
CA LYS A 484 -31.49 26.31 -21.84
C LYS A 484 -30.72 25.00 -21.83
N ARG A 485 -31.21 24.02 -22.61
CA ARG A 485 -30.46 22.79 -22.87
C ARG A 485 -29.25 23.05 -23.77
N PHE A 486 -29.41 23.89 -24.80
CA PHE A 486 -28.35 24.22 -25.75
C PHE A 486 -28.17 25.75 -25.87
N PRO A 487 -26.96 26.25 -26.20
CA PRO A 487 -26.71 27.68 -26.40
C PRO A 487 -27.66 28.34 -27.42
N TRP A 488 -28.07 27.58 -28.43
CA TRP A 488 -28.97 28.00 -29.51
C TRP A 488 -30.47 27.73 -29.22
N SER A 489 -30.83 27.29 -28.01
CA SER A 489 -32.23 27.10 -27.62
C SER A 489 -32.84 28.38 -27.05
N GLU A 490 -34.14 28.63 -27.32
CA GLU A 490 -34.86 29.80 -26.79
C GLU A 490 -34.99 29.72 -25.26
N SER A 491 -34.69 30.81 -24.55
CA SER A 491 -34.91 30.89 -23.11
C SER A 491 -36.40 31.02 -22.81
N LYS A 492 -36.93 30.11 -22.00
CA LYS A 492 -38.25 30.28 -21.35
C LYS A 492 -38.17 31.06 -20.03
N ILE A 493 -36.96 31.29 -19.52
CA ILE A 493 -36.73 32.08 -18.31
C ILE A 493 -36.99 33.56 -18.64
N ILE A 494 -38.08 34.10 -18.08
CA ILE A 494 -38.25 35.55 -17.95
C ILE A 494 -37.19 35.98 -16.93
N VAL A 495 -36.05 36.48 -17.39
CA VAL A 495 -35.09 37.17 -16.52
C VAL A 495 -35.84 38.41 -16.04
N VAL A 496 -36.45 38.33 -14.84
CA VAL A 496 -36.84 39.54 -14.13
C VAL A 496 -35.55 40.31 -13.96
N ASP A 497 -35.54 41.52 -14.50
CA ASP A 497 -34.43 42.46 -14.68
C ASP A 497 -33.87 42.97 -13.34
N GLU A 498 -33.82 42.14 -12.30
CA GLU A 498 -32.89 42.35 -11.21
C GLU A 498 -31.53 41.86 -11.69
N ALA A 499 -30.79 42.80 -12.27
CA ALA A 499 -29.35 42.77 -12.40
C ALA A 499 -28.70 42.55 -11.02
N ARG A 500 -28.78 41.33 -10.47
CA ARG A 500 -27.83 40.86 -9.47
C ARG A 500 -26.50 40.74 -10.20
N GLU A 501 -25.71 41.82 -10.12
CA GLU A 501 -24.31 41.87 -10.55
C GLU A 501 -23.64 40.54 -10.22
N GLN A 502 -22.87 39.99 -11.17
CA GLN A 502 -22.06 38.80 -10.87
C GLN A 502 -21.27 39.10 -9.59
N PRO A 503 -21.32 38.21 -8.58
CA PRO A 503 -20.74 38.50 -7.29
C PRO A 503 -19.26 38.81 -7.48
N ASN A 504 -18.86 40.02 -7.10
CA ASN A 504 -17.47 40.43 -7.22
C ASN A 504 -16.62 39.54 -6.29
N PHE A 505 -15.34 39.31 -6.61
CA PHE A 505 -14.47 38.47 -5.76
C PHE A 505 -14.48 38.96 -4.31
N LYS A 506 -14.53 40.28 -4.10
CA LYS A 506 -14.65 40.88 -2.77
C LYS A 506 -15.91 40.40 -2.03
N THR A 507 -17.06 40.35 -2.70
CA THR A 507 -18.33 39.86 -2.15
C THR A 507 -18.24 38.36 -1.84
N ILE A 508 -17.64 37.57 -2.72
CA ILE A 508 -17.42 36.13 -2.49
C ILE A 508 -16.54 35.91 -1.25
N PHE A 509 -15.42 36.63 -1.13
CA PHE A 509 -14.56 36.57 0.06
C PHE A 509 -15.29 37.02 1.33
N THR A 510 -16.14 38.05 1.26
CA THR A 510 -16.98 38.47 2.39
C THR A 510 -17.98 37.38 2.77
N ASN A 511 -18.67 36.78 1.80
CA ASN A 511 -19.64 35.71 2.01
C ASN A 511 -18.99 34.44 2.59
N ILE A 512 -17.80 34.07 2.11
CA ILE A 512 -17.00 32.97 2.69
C ILE A 512 -16.62 33.30 4.13
N LYS A 513 -16.18 34.52 4.41
CA LYS A 513 -15.85 34.94 5.78
C LYS A 513 -17.08 34.86 6.70
N THR A 514 -18.25 35.25 6.21
CA THR A 514 -19.52 35.11 6.94
C THR A 514 -19.82 33.65 7.22
N ALA A 515 -19.74 32.78 6.21
CA ALA A 515 -20.00 31.35 6.34
C ALA A 515 -19.02 30.68 7.32
N LEU A 516 -17.73 30.99 7.25
CA LEU A 516 -16.69 30.46 8.15
C LEU A 516 -16.75 31.03 9.57
N ASN A 517 -17.53 32.09 9.83
CA ASN A 517 -17.71 32.62 11.18
C ASN A 517 -18.78 31.85 11.98
N ILE A 518 -19.54 30.97 11.32
CA ILE A 518 -20.51 30.10 11.97
C ILE A 518 -19.78 29.00 12.73
N LYS A 519 -20.23 28.73 13.96
CA LYS A 519 -19.60 27.72 14.83
C LYS A 519 -19.56 26.34 14.17
N ALA A 520 -20.65 25.91 13.54
CA ALA A 520 -20.69 24.66 12.77
C ALA A 520 -19.62 24.62 11.66
N ALA A 521 -19.39 25.72 10.94
CA ALA A 521 -18.39 25.78 9.89
C ALA A 521 -16.96 25.71 10.44
N GLN A 522 -16.67 26.38 11.55
CA GLN A 522 -15.36 26.31 12.23
C GLN A 522 -15.07 24.90 12.75
N LEU A 523 -16.08 24.24 13.33
CA LEU A 523 -15.96 22.86 13.75
C LEU A 523 -15.86 21.90 12.55
N GLY A 524 -16.48 22.23 11.41
CA GLY A 524 -16.29 21.52 10.13
C GLY A 524 -14.85 21.60 9.62
N VAL A 525 -14.19 22.76 9.75
CA VAL A 525 -12.75 22.91 9.47
C VAL A 525 -11.92 22.00 10.39
N LEU A 526 -12.19 22.02 11.71
CA LEU A 526 -11.50 21.18 12.68
C LEU A 526 -11.68 19.68 12.39
N LEU A 527 -12.91 19.27 12.08
CA LEU A 527 -13.22 17.90 11.69
C LEU A 527 -12.46 17.51 10.43
N SER A 528 -12.46 18.37 9.41
CA SER A 528 -11.76 18.13 8.14
C SER A 528 -10.25 17.98 8.35
N LEU A 529 -9.65 18.74 9.27
CA LEU A 529 -8.22 18.66 9.58
C LEU A 529 -7.82 17.46 10.45
N THR A 530 -8.77 16.83 11.15
CA THR A 530 -8.48 15.72 12.06
C THR A 530 -8.87 14.34 11.51
N VAL A 531 -9.84 14.29 10.59
CA VAL A 531 -10.44 13.04 10.08
C VAL A 531 -9.48 12.11 9.32
N SER A 532 -8.29 12.55 8.92
CA SER A 532 -7.34 11.67 8.22
C SER A 532 -6.00 11.56 8.94
N LEU A 533 -5.89 12.00 10.20
CA LEU A 533 -4.65 11.89 10.96
C LEU A 533 -4.23 10.43 11.20
N SER A 534 -5.18 9.50 11.36
CA SER A 534 -4.91 8.07 11.50
C SER A 534 -4.33 7.43 10.22
N PHE A 535 -4.24 8.16 9.11
CA PHE A 535 -3.66 7.66 7.86
C PHE A 535 -2.15 7.49 7.93
N PHE A 536 -1.49 7.90 9.01
CA PHE A 536 -0.09 7.52 9.27
C PHE A 536 0.12 6.00 9.28
N LEU A 537 -0.92 5.20 9.59
CA LEU A 537 -0.83 3.74 9.49
C LEU A 537 -0.70 3.26 8.04
N ILE A 538 -1.17 4.00 7.02
CA ILE A 538 -1.16 3.56 5.62
C ILE A 538 0.26 3.22 5.12
N PRO A 539 1.29 4.05 5.34
CA PRO A 539 2.67 3.69 5.03
C PRO A 539 3.31 2.69 6.02
N VAL A 540 2.75 2.53 7.23
CA VAL A 540 3.22 1.53 8.22
C VAL A 540 2.76 0.11 7.88
N LEU A 541 1.55 -0.05 7.32
CA LEU A 541 0.99 -1.36 7.01
C LEU A 541 1.84 -2.21 6.05
N PRO A 542 2.39 -1.70 4.92
CA PRO A 542 3.30 -2.48 4.09
C PRO A 542 4.50 -3.02 4.86
N LEU A 543 5.05 -2.25 5.79
CA LEU A 543 6.20 -2.66 6.60
C LEU A 543 5.80 -3.81 7.53
N LEU A 544 4.67 -3.68 8.23
CA LEU A 544 4.15 -4.75 9.05
C LEU A 544 3.87 -6.03 8.23
N PHE A 545 3.12 -5.92 7.15
CA PHE A 545 2.67 -7.08 6.39
C PHE A 545 3.82 -7.75 5.61
N VAL A 546 4.63 -6.97 4.89
CA VAL A 546 5.67 -7.52 4.00
C VAL A 546 6.93 -7.85 4.77
N ARG A 547 7.44 -6.91 5.58
CA ARG A 547 8.74 -7.06 6.25
C ARG A 547 8.65 -7.92 7.50
N GLU A 548 7.67 -7.70 8.37
CA GLU A 548 7.58 -8.43 9.65
C GLU A 548 6.80 -9.75 9.53
N LEU A 549 5.65 -9.72 8.86
CA LEU A 549 4.79 -10.90 8.73
C LEU A 549 5.14 -11.77 7.51
N GLY A 550 6.12 -11.37 6.70
CA GLY A 550 6.61 -12.13 5.56
C GLY A 550 5.62 -12.27 4.40
N TRP A 551 4.61 -11.40 4.29
CA TRP A 551 3.70 -11.42 3.14
C TRP A 551 4.46 -11.02 1.88
N THR A 552 4.10 -11.64 0.76
CA THR A 552 4.62 -11.18 -0.53
C THR A 552 4.05 -9.79 -0.87
N GLU A 553 4.83 -8.96 -1.56
CA GLU A 553 4.34 -7.66 -2.05
C GLU A 553 3.11 -7.82 -2.93
N GLU A 554 3.03 -8.89 -3.71
CA GLU A 554 1.87 -9.21 -4.53
C GLU A 554 0.63 -9.45 -3.67
N GLN A 555 0.71 -10.31 -2.64
CA GLN A 555 -0.41 -10.56 -1.72
C GLN A 555 -0.91 -9.25 -1.06
N PHE A 556 0.02 -8.40 -0.60
CA PHE A 556 -0.33 -7.13 0.00
C PHE A 556 -1.02 -6.20 -1.01
N ASN A 557 -0.46 -6.07 -2.22
CA ASN A 557 -1.00 -5.21 -3.27
C ASN A 557 -2.35 -5.69 -3.80
N GLN A 558 -2.53 -7.01 -4.01
CA GLN A 558 -3.80 -7.61 -4.40
C GLN A 558 -4.87 -7.41 -3.31
N THR A 559 -4.48 -7.55 -2.04
CA THR A 559 -5.39 -7.31 -0.91
C THR A 559 -5.83 -5.85 -0.87
N LYS A 560 -4.87 -4.92 -0.87
CA LYS A 560 -5.11 -3.48 -0.77
C LYS A 560 -5.89 -2.93 -1.99
N GLY A 561 -5.50 -3.35 -3.20
CA GLY A 561 -6.10 -2.91 -4.46
C GLY A 561 -7.37 -3.65 -4.87
N GLY A 562 -7.61 -4.86 -4.33
CA GLY A 562 -8.76 -5.70 -4.64
C GLY A 562 -9.77 -5.76 -3.49
N VAL A 563 -9.54 -6.66 -2.53
CA VAL A 563 -10.50 -6.96 -1.45
C VAL A 563 -10.85 -5.71 -0.64
N ILE A 564 -9.83 -4.97 -0.20
CA ILE A 564 -10.01 -3.76 0.63
C ILE A 564 -10.77 -2.66 -0.13
N LEU A 565 -10.58 -2.56 -1.45
CA LEU A 565 -11.32 -1.60 -2.27
C LEU A 565 -12.82 -1.96 -2.36
N ILE A 566 -13.15 -3.24 -2.55
CA ILE A 566 -14.54 -3.72 -2.54
C ILE A 566 -15.17 -3.49 -1.17
N VAL A 567 -14.45 -3.81 -0.10
CA VAL A 567 -14.91 -3.59 1.28
C VAL A 567 -15.15 -2.10 1.56
N THR A 568 -14.30 -1.21 1.03
CA THR A 568 -14.48 0.24 1.10
C THR A 568 -15.77 0.67 0.41
N MET A 569 -16.05 0.17 -0.80
CA MET A 569 -17.29 0.45 -1.52
C MET A 569 -18.53 -0.01 -0.75
N LEU A 570 -18.49 -1.22 -0.18
CA LEU A 570 -19.57 -1.73 0.66
C LEU A 570 -19.76 -0.84 1.91
N GLY A 571 -18.67 -0.37 2.51
CA GLY A 571 -18.71 0.57 3.62
C GLY A 571 -19.36 1.90 3.24
N TYR A 572 -19.07 2.46 2.06
CA TYR A 572 -19.76 3.65 1.57
C TYR A 572 -21.26 3.42 1.42
N LEU A 573 -21.68 2.36 0.74
CA LEU A 573 -23.10 2.03 0.51
C LEU A 573 -23.86 1.83 1.82
N VAL A 574 -23.32 1.01 2.73
CA VAL A 574 -23.94 0.78 4.05
C VAL A 574 -23.94 2.06 4.87
N GLY A 575 -22.87 2.85 4.80
CA GLY A 575 -22.76 4.13 5.49
C GLY A 575 -23.81 5.14 5.06
N GLY A 576 -24.15 5.21 3.76
CA GLY A 576 -25.23 6.06 3.27
C GLY A 576 -26.61 5.62 3.77
N ILE A 577 -26.88 4.31 3.78
CA ILE A 577 -28.15 3.75 4.30
C ILE A 577 -28.30 4.00 5.79
N LEU A 578 -27.23 3.79 6.56
CA LEU A 578 -27.20 4.07 8.00
C LEU A 578 -27.38 5.58 8.26
N GLY A 579 -26.65 6.41 7.52
CA GLY A 579 -26.75 7.86 7.58
C GLY A 579 -28.19 8.36 7.38
N LYS A 580 -28.90 7.80 6.40
CA LYS A 580 -30.31 8.11 6.16
C LYS A 580 -31.21 7.69 7.34
N LYS A 581 -31.02 6.49 7.88
CA LYS A 581 -31.91 5.91 8.91
C LYS A 581 -31.70 6.47 10.32
N ILE A 582 -30.46 6.52 10.79
CA ILE A 582 -30.13 6.92 12.17
C ILE A 582 -29.56 8.34 12.25
N GLY A 583 -29.42 9.03 11.11
CA GLY A 583 -28.79 10.34 11.00
C GLY A 583 -27.28 10.26 10.72
N GLY A 584 -26.78 11.11 9.82
CA GLY A 584 -25.38 11.12 9.41
C GLY A 584 -24.42 11.35 10.60
N LYS A 585 -24.75 12.29 11.49
CA LYS A 585 -23.97 12.60 12.70
C LYS A 585 -23.84 11.39 13.63
N ALA A 586 -24.94 10.69 13.91
CA ALA A 586 -24.93 9.51 14.75
C ALA A 586 -24.12 8.37 14.12
N THR A 587 -24.27 8.19 12.82
CA THR A 587 -23.52 7.18 12.06
C THR A 587 -22.02 7.41 12.17
N ILE A 588 -21.54 8.65 12.01
CA ILE A 588 -20.12 8.99 12.19
C ILE A 588 -19.64 8.61 13.59
N ILE A 589 -20.37 9.01 14.63
CA ILE A 589 -19.96 8.78 16.03
C ILE A 589 -19.87 7.27 16.33
N TYR A 590 -20.92 6.51 16.03
CA TYR A 590 -20.94 5.08 16.33
C TYR A 590 -19.93 4.29 15.48
N ALA A 591 -19.78 4.64 14.20
CA ALA A 591 -18.80 3.98 13.33
C ALA A 591 -17.36 4.34 13.69
N ALA A 592 -17.06 5.58 14.08
CA ALA A 592 -15.73 5.99 14.51
C ALA A 592 -15.33 5.30 15.82
N ILE A 593 -16.25 5.20 16.80
CA ILE A 593 -16.00 4.45 18.04
C ILE A 593 -15.79 2.96 17.74
N GLY A 594 -16.64 2.37 16.91
CA GLY A 594 -16.50 0.96 16.51
C GLY A 594 -15.17 0.69 15.81
N THR A 595 -14.77 1.59 14.91
CA THR A 595 -13.49 1.49 14.18
C THR A 595 -12.32 1.66 15.14
N ALA A 596 -12.34 2.64 16.04
CA ALA A 596 -11.30 2.81 17.06
C ALA A 596 -11.15 1.56 17.94
N LEU A 597 -12.25 0.91 18.32
CA LEU A 597 -12.22 -0.37 19.02
C LEU A 597 -11.60 -1.48 18.17
N THR A 598 -11.96 -1.59 16.88
CA THR A 598 -11.35 -2.56 15.96
C THR A 598 -9.85 -2.31 15.78
N THR A 599 -9.44 -1.06 15.57
CA THR A 599 -8.02 -0.66 15.45
C THR A 599 -7.26 -0.98 16.74
N THR A 600 -7.87 -0.76 17.91
CA THR A 600 -7.25 -1.14 19.19
C THR A 600 -7.14 -2.65 19.32
N ILE A 601 -8.19 -3.40 19.00
CA ILE A 601 -8.15 -4.87 19.02
C ILE A 601 -7.03 -5.36 18.11
N TRP A 602 -6.85 -4.78 16.92
CA TRP A 602 -5.76 -5.11 16.03
C TRP A 602 -4.40 -4.94 16.71
N GLY A 603 -4.15 -3.79 17.33
CA GLY A 603 -2.91 -3.54 18.08
C GLY A 603 -2.68 -4.49 19.25
N LEU A 604 -3.71 -4.80 20.04
CA LEU A 604 -3.60 -5.64 21.25
C LEU A 604 -3.46 -7.15 20.98
N THR A 605 -3.67 -7.57 19.74
CA THR A 605 -3.72 -8.99 19.36
C THR A 605 -2.53 -9.39 18.50
N GLU A 606 -1.34 -8.85 18.80
CA GLU A 606 -0.08 -9.17 18.13
C GLU A 606 0.15 -10.68 18.00
N GLY A 607 -0.14 -11.46 19.05
CA GLY A 607 -0.03 -12.92 19.02
C GLY A 607 -0.94 -13.65 18.02
N LEU A 608 -1.89 -12.96 17.38
CA LEU A 608 -2.76 -13.51 16.33
C LEU A 608 -2.35 -13.04 14.92
N TRP A 609 -1.29 -12.24 14.76
CA TRP A 609 -0.92 -11.67 13.47
C TRP A 609 -0.34 -12.69 12.48
N SER A 610 0.17 -13.82 12.97
CA SER A 610 0.57 -14.95 12.14
C SER A 610 -0.60 -15.59 11.38
N GLU A 611 -1.83 -15.41 11.88
CA GLU A 611 -3.03 -15.96 11.27
C GLU A 611 -3.53 -15.03 10.15
N GLY A 612 -3.21 -15.35 8.90
CA GLY A 612 -3.59 -14.53 7.74
C GLY A 612 -5.10 -14.22 7.65
N ILE A 613 -5.96 -15.16 8.05
CA ILE A 613 -7.42 -14.96 8.09
C ILE A 613 -7.80 -13.87 9.10
N PHE A 614 -7.17 -13.86 10.27
CA PHE A 614 -7.41 -12.85 11.29
C PHE A 614 -7.00 -11.47 10.76
N MET A 615 -5.80 -11.35 10.19
CA MET A 615 -5.28 -10.10 9.63
C MET A 615 -6.17 -9.54 8.51
N MET A 616 -6.61 -10.40 7.58
CA MET A 616 -7.54 -10.01 6.52
C MET A 616 -8.89 -9.53 7.07
N THR A 617 -9.41 -10.21 8.10
CA THR A 617 -10.70 -9.87 8.70
C THR A 617 -10.63 -8.55 9.44
N VAL A 618 -9.63 -8.35 10.30
CA VAL A 618 -9.50 -7.12 11.10
C VAL A 618 -9.23 -5.90 10.21
N TRP A 619 -8.40 -6.06 9.16
CA TRP A 619 -8.17 -5.00 8.18
C TRP A 619 -9.44 -4.65 7.40
N SER A 620 -10.21 -5.67 6.97
CA SER A 620 -11.47 -5.46 6.28
C SER A 620 -12.51 -4.75 7.16
N VAL A 621 -12.70 -5.20 8.40
CA VAL A 621 -13.67 -4.60 9.34
C VAL A 621 -13.31 -3.14 9.64
N ARG A 622 -12.02 -2.86 9.90
CA ARG A 622 -11.54 -1.49 10.11
C ARG A 622 -11.80 -0.61 8.90
N THR A 623 -11.43 -1.08 7.71
CA THR A 623 -11.61 -0.33 6.45
C THR A 623 -13.09 -0.05 6.19
N PHE A 624 -13.96 -1.04 6.38
CA PHE A 624 -15.40 -0.89 6.27
C PHE A 624 -15.93 0.18 7.22
N GLY A 625 -15.57 0.10 8.50
CA GLY A 625 -16.00 1.07 9.52
C GLY A 625 -15.54 2.50 9.19
N TRP A 626 -14.30 2.64 8.72
CA TRP A 626 -13.78 3.95 8.35
C TRP A 626 -14.41 4.51 7.07
N ALA A 627 -14.75 3.66 6.10
CA ALA A 627 -15.51 4.07 4.92
C ALA A 627 -16.90 4.61 5.29
N VAL A 628 -17.58 3.97 6.26
CA VAL A 628 -18.85 4.47 6.83
C VAL A 628 -18.69 5.85 7.46
N VAL A 629 -17.58 6.08 8.20
CA VAL A 629 -17.25 7.40 8.76
C VAL A 629 -17.10 8.43 7.65
N MET A 630 -16.23 8.17 6.67
CA MET A 630 -15.88 9.12 5.62
C MET A 630 -17.09 9.58 4.80
N VAL A 631 -17.95 8.66 4.35
CA VAL A 631 -19.12 9.02 3.52
C VAL A 631 -20.12 9.92 4.27
N ASN A 632 -20.31 9.68 5.57
CA ASN A 632 -21.18 10.50 6.40
C ASN A 632 -20.51 11.83 6.75
N THR A 633 -19.19 11.88 6.88
CA THR A 633 -18.47 13.14 7.05
C THR A 633 -18.59 14.03 5.83
N TYR A 634 -18.46 13.49 4.61
CA TYR A 634 -18.70 14.27 3.38
C TYR A 634 -20.12 14.84 3.34
N SER A 635 -21.10 14.01 3.70
CA SER A 635 -22.51 14.41 3.79
C SER A 635 -22.75 15.51 4.83
N LEU A 636 -22.12 15.42 6.00
CA LEU A 636 -22.18 16.44 7.04
C LEU A 636 -21.56 17.76 6.56
N MET A 637 -20.43 17.71 5.85
CA MET A 637 -19.79 18.92 5.31
C MET A 637 -20.64 19.58 4.24
N MET A 638 -21.36 18.81 3.41
CA MET A 638 -22.35 19.37 2.49
C MET A 638 -23.50 20.07 3.24
N LYS A 639 -24.04 19.48 4.31
CA LYS A 639 -25.13 20.06 5.11
C LYS A 639 -24.74 21.38 5.78
N VAL A 640 -23.51 21.48 6.28
CA VAL A 640 -22.99 22.69 6.95
C VAL A 640 -22.60 23.78 5.94
N THR A 641 -22.49 23.44 4.66
CA THR A 641 -22.11 24.39 3.61
C THR A 641 -23.27 25.31 3.22
N TRP A 642 -22.98 26.60 3.04
CA TRP A 642 -23.95 27.57 2.55
C TRP A 642 -24.02 27.57 1.02
N GLY A 643 -25.21 27.36 0.46
CA GLY A 643 -25.42 27.21 -0.99
C GLY A 643 -25.00 28.41 -1.84
N GLU A 644 -24.89 29.63 -1.29
CA GLU A 644 -24.42 30.80 -2.05
C GLU A 644 -22.92 30.72 -2.41
N VAL A 645 -22.12 30.15 -1.52
CA VAL A 645 -20.66 29.94 -1.69
C VAL A 645 -20.32 28.44 -1.67
N GLY A 646 -21.27 27.61 -2.10
CA GLY A 646 -21.20 26.16 -1.92
C GLY A 646 -19.98 25.53 -2.59
N GLY A 647 -19.64 26.00 -3.80
CA GLY A 647 -18.47 25.54 -4.53
C GLY A 647 -17.17 25.86 -3.79
N THR A 648 -17.05 27.04 -3.19
CA THR A 648 -15.84 27.41 -2.45
C THR A 648 -15.74 26.75 -1.07
N GLN A 649 -16.81 26.80 -0.28
CA GLN A 649 -16.78 26.32 1.11
C GLN A 649 -16.64 24.80 1.18
N PHE A 650 -17.42 24.04 0.40
CA PHE A 650 -17.34 22.58 0.40
C PHE A 650 -15.99 22.09 -0.12
N THR A 651 -15.50 22.68 -1.21
CA THR A 651 -14.16 22.35 -1.74
C THR A 651 -13.07 22.69 -0.73
N GLY A 652 -13.23 23.75 0.06
CA GLY A 652 -12.35 24.08 1.16
C GLY A 652 -12.26 22.96 2.20
N TYR A 653 -13.40 22.40 2.63
CA TYR A 653 -13.42 21.25 3.54
C TYR A 653 -12.72 20.03 2.92
N MET A 654 -13.03 19.68 1.66
CA MET A 654 -12.38 18.57 0.97
C MET A 654 -10.86 18.75 0.85
N ALA A 655 -10.40 19.98 0.57
CA ALA A 655 -8.97 20.29 0.52
C ALA A 655 -8.31 20.13 1.90
N MET A 656 -8.99 20.53 2.98
CA MET A 656 -8.51 20.34 4.35
C MET A 656 -8.46 18.87 4.75
N MET A 657 -9.41 18.03 4.31
CA MET A 657 -9.36 16.58 4.51
C MET A 657 -8.15 15.95 3.81
N ASN A 658 -7.86 16.37 2.57
CA ASN A 658 -6.65 15.94 1.88
C ASN A 658 -5.37 16.42 2.60
N LEU A 659 -5.36 17.65 3.12
CA LEU A 659 -4.25 18.15 3.93
C LEU A 659 -4.07 17.34 5.21
N SER A 660 -5.17 16.95 5.87
CA SER A 660 -5.15 16.05 7.04
C SER A 660 -4.48 14.72 6.70
N ALA A 661 -4.76 14.14 5.53
CA ALA A 661 -4.13 12.90 5.08
C ALA A 661 -2.62 13.08 4.87
N ILE A 662 -2.18 14.18 4.26
CA ILE A 662 -0.76 14.50 4.06
C ILE A 662 -0.04 14.63 5.42
N ILE A 663 -0.63 15.36 6.37
CA ILE A 663 -0.09 15.48 7.73
C ILE A 663 -0.02 14.09 8.38
N GLY A 664 -1.07 13.27 8.24
CA GLY A 664 -1.08 11.88 8.70
C GLY A 664 0.10 11.08 8.14
N TYR A 665 0.33 11.11 6.82
CA TYR A 665 1.47 10.42 6.22
C TYR A 665 2.83 10.89 6.75
N GLN A 666 3.00 12.20 6.98
CA GLN A 666 4.22 12.75 7.55
C GLN A 666 4.45 12.37 9.02
N LEU A 667 3.39 11.99 9.74
CA LEU A 667 3.51 11.46 11.11
C LEU A 667 3.98 10.01 11.14
N ALA A 668 4.02 9.30 10.00
CA ALA A 668 4.36 7.89 9.96
C ALA A 668 5.81 7.63 10.40
N GLU A 669 6.78 8.31 9.81
CA GLU A 669 8.20 8.16 10.17
C GLU A 669 8.50 8.48 11.64
N PRO A 670 8.16 9.67 12.19
CA PRO A 670 8.49 10.01 13.57
C PRO A 670 7.78 9.13 14.61
N PHE A 671 6.65 8.50 14.26
CA PHE A 671 6.00 7.52 15.12
C PHE A 671 6.58 6.14 14.96
N ALA A 672 6.73 5.66 13.72
CA ALA A 672 7.29 4.34 13.44
C ALA A 672 8.72 4.23 13.95
N SER A 673 9.57 5.23 13.80
CA SER A 673 10.94 5.18 14.33
C SER A 673 11.04 5.15 15.86
N ARG A 674 9.93 5.45 16.57
CA ARG A 674 9.90 5.61 18.03
C ARG A 674 9.10 4.52 18.74
N PHE A 675 8.05 4.01 18.11
CA PHE A 675 7.07 3.14 18.76
C PHE A 675 6.91 1.81 18.00
N ASP A 676 6.57 0.78 18.76
CA ASP A 676 6.26 -0.56 18.27
C ASP A 676 4.90 -0.60 17.55
N TYR A 677 4.69 -1.59 16.69
CA TYR A 677 3.45 -1.70 15.91
C TYR A 677 2.16 -1.71 16.76
N PRO A 678 2.05 -2.49 17.87
CA PRO A 678 0.91 -2.41 18.77
C PRO A 678 0.58 -0.99 19.24
N THR A 679 1.58 -0.23 19.69
CA THR A 679 1.40 1.16 20.11
C THR A 679 0.95 2.04 18.95
N LEU A 680 1.48 1.86 17.74
CA LEU A 680 1.04 2.61 16.55
C LEU A 680 -0.46 2.40 16.28
N PHE A 681 -0.98 1.19 16.40
CA PHE A 681 -2.42 0.94 16.26
C PHE A 681 -3.25 1.63 17.35
N VAL A 682 -2.79 1.64 18.59
CA VAL A 682 -3.49 2.34 19.69
C VAL A 682 -3.47 3.86 19.46
N LEU A 683 -2.35 4.43 19.03
CA LEU A 683 -2.26 5.86 18.66
C LEU A 683 -3.21 6.22 17.51
N ALA A 684 -3.32 5.35 16.51
CA ALA A 684 -4.29 5.54 15.43
C ALA A 684 -5.73 5.53 15.94
N ALA A 685 -6.07 4.61 16.85
CA ALA A 685 -7.39 4.57 17.48
C ALA A 685 -7.69 5.85 18.26
N VAL A 686 -6.69 6.45 18.94
CA VAL A 686 -6.85 7.76 19.61
C VAL A 686 -7.21 8.84 18.59
N PHE A 687 -6.50 8.95 17.46
CA PHE A 687 -6.85 9.92 16.41
C PHE A 687 -8.24 9.66 15.81
N GLU A 688 -8.62 8.40 15.63
CA GLU A 688 -9.96 8.02 15.17
C GLU A 688 -11.05 8.53 16.14
N THR A 689 -10.79 8.53 17.46
CA THR A 689 -11.73 9.10 18.45
C THR A 689 -11.79 10.63 18.47
N LEU A 690 -10.77 11.35 17.99
CA LEU A 690 -10.84 12.82 17.89
C LEU A 690 -11.95 13.28 16.96
N VAL A 691 -12.26 12.50 15.92
CA VAL A 691 -13.37 12.73 15.00
C VAL A 691 -14.70 12.83 15.77
N VAL A 692 -14.89 11.97 16.76
CA VAL A 692 -16.10 11.96 17.61
C VAL A 692 -16.26 13.27 18.37
N LEU A 693 -15.17 13.77 18.94
CA LEU A 693 -15.17 15.02 19.69
C LEU A 693 -15.48 16.22 18.80
N ALA A 694 -14.91 16.26 17.58
CA ALA A 694 -15.19 17.33 16.63
C ALA A 694 -16.65 17.30 16.15
N VAL A 695 -17.17 16.11 15.79
CA VAL A 695 -18.53 15.94 15.26
C VAL A 695 -19.61 16.25 16.29
N MET A 696 -19.39 15.90 17.57
CA MET A 696 -20.38 16.03 18.63
C MET A 696 -20.98 17.44 18.75
N PHE A 697 -20.15 18.46 18.54
CA PHE A 697 -20.55 19.87 18.71
C PHE A 697 -21.01 20.53 17.41
N ILE A 698 -20.96 19.84 16.27
CA ILE A 698 -21.46 20.36 15.00
C ILE A 698 -22.99 20.25 15.01
N ASP A 699 -23.64 21.39 14.77
CA ASP A 699 -25.07 21.47 14.50
C ASP A 699 -25.26 21.58 12.98
N PRO A 700 -25.73 20.50 12.31
CA PRO A 700 -25.84 20.44 10.84
C PRO A 700 -26.76 21.52 10.25
N ASP A 701 -27.76 21.96 11.02
CA ASP A 701 -28.79 22.88 10.55
C ASP A 701 -28.49 24.35 10.92
N GLN A 702 -27.39 24.61 11.63
CA GLN A 702 -27.03 25.97 12.06
C GLN A 702 -26.86 26.92 10.89
N THR A 703 -26.12 26.53 9.85
CA THR A 703 -25.87 27.36 8.67
C THR A 703 -27.17 27.76 7.98
N ARG A 704 -28.10 26.80 7.80
CA ARG A 704 -29.40 27.05 7.18
C ARG A 704 -30.27 28.00 8.01
N ARG A 705 -30.24 27.85 9.33
CA ARG A 705 -31.02 28.70 10.26
C ARG A 705 -30.49 30.12 10.39
N GLU A 706 -29.16 30.30 10.34
CA GLU A 706 -28.53 31.62 10.52
C GLU A 706 -28.42 32.42 9.21
N LEU A 707 -28.20 31.75 8.07
CA LEU A 707 -27.99 32.41 6.77
C LEU A 707 -29.13 32.21 5.76
N GLY A 708 -30.12 31.38 6.09
CA GLY A 708 -31.23 31.03 5.19
C GLY A 708 -30.85 30.02 4.10
N SER A 709 -31.85 29.27 3.62
CA SER A 709 -31.77 28.53 2.36
C SER A 709 -32.28 29.41 1.22
N ILE A 710 -31.53 29.52 0.13
CA ILE A 710 -32.06 29.99 -1.16
C ILE A 710 -32.23 28.77 -2.06
#